data_AF-A0A410RK03-F1
#
_entry.id   AF-A0A410RK03-F1
#
_cell.length_a   1.000
_cell.length_b   1.000
_cell.length_c   1.000
_cell.angle_alpha   90.00
_cell.angle_beta   90.00
_cell.angle_gamma   90.00
#
_symmetry.space_group_name_H-M   'P 1'
#
loop_
_entity.id
_entity.type
_entity.pdbx_description
1 polymer ?
#
loop_
_entity_poly.entity_id
_entity_poly.type
_entity_poly.pdbx_seq_one_letter_code
_entity_poly.pdbx_strand_id
1 'polypeptide(L)'
;MGWAVAVAVLLSASPGFVTRGDVTPEADLRREAQAAWTSLEAQYAAQAGGLPTRAPATVTLQKGTSLSPERNAQGRPGVVELRQNTPGVLDARTRTALRHELAHQLLWWACPASSEDRLFHEAFALTVSGELPAWRDGPYQSLSRAAKEVASAPAVDTPRARRGLARILGEHTGFPAALTRRLRQCHDGARWATPLTVEELADVAVLAPEPATVVVSRHSGEVLFSEGDVRRAVPYGSALKPFLYAAGTALASNPTAPPQLAPRRGVQEWACGAGLPPKVDARLALLRSCNGWFLDWEATGLAPKAFGVWGPVLSAVGLTGLPSDMTEAIGLRSAHGLSPWGMAQAYRLLAEARPDVLALLTGNVDEGTLSGLSTSKALKGVATKTGTVRDAASRPQLGWIAAVDADLVAVIVRPGKMPRHFVDELPALLTRVRRRAGLDAARVQVLGLLPSASVEARCSGAGFSLDDGAPRAAPPDFSRLDALTAKGPAVCLGSPWRVRFPEGPDGGRDYAGVFTWSTPPPYRPPPGVPTTPSALKARRGSDFVFRTTRVQYTAGVVAAEDVTLKGEARVALARVAAHNERHADTRHSGRALCDTTHCQAFRGTVRIRPEETRALQLPPLKWDAWLTFSQGGATPWREARSRSEVEALLGRNLVSLRFESGRVRYLRTEGTPAAPYEDARSLPCDTLRAGLKLPSCPQRASFDGPRVLFEGQGRGHGEGLDVEAAKASPGLSSDALLERAYGARPPTP
;
A
#
# COMPACT_ATOMS: atom_id res chain seq x y z
N MET A 1 31.12 51.91 45.76
CA MET A 1 32.30 51.03 45.67
C MET A 1 32.01 49.98 44.62
N GLY A 2 32.57 50.15 43.43
CA GLY A 2 32.32 49.27 42.28
C GLY A 2 33.20 48.03 42.32
N TRP A 3 32.61 46.89 41.98
CA TRP A 3 33.35 45.71 41.54
C TRP A 3 33.19 45.63 40.02
N ALA A 4 34.23 46.04 39.31
CA ALA A 4 34.37 45.80 37.89
C ALA A 4 34.79 44.33 37.71
N VAL A 5 33.87 43.49 37.26
CA VAL A 5 34.21 42.21 36.65
C VAL A 5 34.74 42.52 35.25
N ALA A 6 36.06 42.43 35.09
CA ALA A 6 36.69 42.45 33.78
C ALA A 6 36.34 41.16 33.03
N VAL A 7 35.31 41.23 32.18
CA VAL A 7 35.08 40.22 31.15
C VAL A 7 36.13 40.47 30.06
N ALA A 8 37.26 39.76 30.16
CA ALA A 8 38.20 39.67 29.07
C ALA A 8 37.55 38.86 27.94
N VAL A 9 36.94 39.56 26.98
CA VAL A 9 36.57 38.99 25.68
C VAL A 9 37.88 38.66 24.96
N LEU A 10 38.32 37.41 25.04
CA LEU A 10 39.32 36.85 24.13
C LEU A 10 38.71 36.83 22.73
N LEU A 11 38.83 37.96 22.01
CA LEU A 11 38.65 37.99 20.56
C LEU A 11 39.69 37.04 19.98
N SER A 12 39.28 35.86 19.53
CA SER A 12 40.10 35.01 18.67
C SER A 12 40.36 35.82 17.39
N ALA A 13 41.55 36.42 17.30
CA ALA A 13 41.94 37.16 16.11
C ALA A 13 41.94 36.19 14.92
N SER A 14 41.24 36.53 13.83
CA SER A 14 41.41 35.80 12.57
C SER A 14 42.88 35.81 12.14
N PRO A 15 43.38 34.79 11.42
CA PRO A 15 44.75 34.79 10.95
C PRO A 15 44.97 35.97 10.00
N GLY A 16 46.16 36.56 10.06
CA GLY A 16 46.61 37.44 9.00
C GLY A 16 46.78 36.65 7.71
N PHE A 17 46.21 37.13 6.60
CA PHE A 17 46.46 36.58 5.26
C PHE A 17 47.46 37.46 4.52
N VAL A 18 48.62 36.89 4.17
CA VAL A 18 49.70 37.60 3.46
C VAL A 18 49.88 37.02 2.06
N THR A 19 49.98 37.87 1.05
CA THR A 19 50.22 37.51 -0.35
C THR A 19 51.68 37.77 -0.74
N ARG A 20 52.27 36.93 -1.60
CA ARG A 20 53.64 37.14 -2.13
C ARG A 20 53.69 37.99 -3.42
N GLY A 21 52.55 38.53 -3.86
CA GLY A 21 52.44 39.31 -5.09
C GLY A 21 52.36 38.48 -6.38
N ASP A 22 52.28 37.16 -6.26
CA ASP A 22 52.32 36.19 -7.36
C ASP A 22 50.94 35.60 -7.72
N VAL A 23 49.90 35.90 -6.94
CA VAL A 23 48.49 35.59 -7.23
C VAL A 23 47.65 36.86 -7.17
N THR A 24 46.94 37.20 -8.24
CA THR A 24 46.23 38.49 -8.41
C THR A 24 44.76 38.32 -8.80
N PRO A 25 43.80 39.14 -8.31
CA PRO A 25 43.97 40.34 -7.50
C PRO A 25 44.16 40.01 -6.01
N GLU A 26 45.23 40.53 -5.41
CA GLU A 26 45.58 40.20 -4.02
C GLU A 26 44.53 40.61 -2.99
N ALA A 27 43.92 41.79 -3.19
CA ALA A 27 42.91 42.32 -2.27
C ALA A 27 41.67 41.41 -2.23
N ASP A 28 41.23 40.93 -3.38
CA ASP A 28 40.07 40.03 -3.47
C ASP A 28 40.40 38.63 -2.97
N LEU A 29 41.62 38.16 -3.21
CA LEU A 29 42.10 36.90 -2.66
C LEU A 29 42.13 36.92 -1.12
N ARG A 30 42.67 37.99 -0.52
CA ARG A 30 42.68 38.19 0.94
C ARG A 30 41.27 38.32 1.51
N ARG A 31 40.37 39.03 0.81
CA ARG A 31 38.96 39.19 1.21
C ARG A 31 38.22 37.84 1.19
N GLU A 32 38.41 37.05 0.14
CA GLU A 32 37.84 35.70 0.02
C GLU A 32 38.40 34.78 1.12
N ALA A 33 39.71 34.83 1.38
CA ALA A 33 40.33 34.03 2.44
C ALA A 33 39.77 34.39 3.83
N GLN A 34 39.61 35.68 4.12
CA GLN A 34 39.04 36.15 5.37
C GLN A 34 37.58 35.72 5.53
N ALA A 35 36.76 35.89 4.48
CA ALA A 35 35.36 35.46 4.51
C ALA A 35 35.22 33.94 4.66
N ALA A 36 36.06 33.17 3.96
CA ALA A 36 36.12 31.72 4.09
C ALA A 36 36.49 31.31 5.52
N TRP A 37 37.53 31.92 6.10
CA TRP A 37 37.95 31.62 7.47
C TRP A 37 36.85 31.88 8.49
N THR A 38 36.17 33.03 8.41
CA THR A 38 35.04 33.34 9.30
C THR A 38 33.93 32.31 9.17
N SER A 39 33.61 31.85 7.96
CA SER A 39 32.63 30.79 7.74
C SER A 39 33.09 29.44 8.33
N LEU A 40 34.37 29.11 8.21
CA LEU A 40 34.95 27.88 8.74
C LEU A 40 34.96 27.88 10.27
N GLU A 41 35.31 29.00 10.91
CA GLU A 41 35.25 29.15 12.38
C GLU A 41 33.83 29.05 12.90
N ALA A 42 32.86 29.69 12.23
CA ALA A 42 31.45 29.56 12.58
C ALA A 42 30.98 28.11 12.49
N GLN A 43 31.37 27.39 11.43
CA GLN A 43 31.05 25.98 11.27
C GLN A 43 31.73 25.12 12.34
N TYR A 44 33.02 25.36 12.63
CA TYR A 44 33.72 24.67 13.71
C TYR A 44 33.01 24.89 15.05
N ALA A 45 32.71 26.15 15.41
CA ALA A 45 32.06 26.47 16.68
C ALA A 45 30.69 25.81 16.82
N ALA A 46 29.89 25.82 15.75
CA ALA A 46 28.59 25.18 15.73
C ALA A 46 28.65 23.65 15.97
N GLN A 47 29.70 22.99 15.47
CA GLN A 47 29.83 21.53 15.56
C GLN A 47 30.60 21.07 16.80
N ALA A 48 31.70 21.75 17.11
CA ALA A 48 32.61 21.44 18.21
C ALA A 48 32.08 21.91 19.58
N GLY A 49 31.11 22.84 19.61
CA GLY A 49 30.54 23.38 20.85
C GLY A 49 31.22 24.65 21.38
N GLY A 50 32.18 25.20 20.65
CA GLY A 50 32.89 26.43 21.02
C GLY A 50 33.95 26.83 20.00
N LEU A 51 34.45 28.07 20.10
CA LEU A 51 35.57 28.53 19.27
C LEU A 51 36.86 27.75 19.58
N PRO A 52 37.78 27.62 18.62
CA PRO A 52 39.10 27.09 18.89
C PRO A 52 39.81 27.85 20.03
N THR A 53 40.58 27.13 20.86
CA THR A 53 41.14 27.66 22.12
C THR A 53 42.48 28.39 21.97
N ARG A 54 43.08 28.40 20.78
CA ARG A 54 44.37 29.05 20.49
C ARG A 54 44.15 30.33 19.69
N ALA A 55 45.21 31.09 19.38
CA ALA A 55 45.19 32.15 18.34
C ALA A 55 45.86 31.67 17.03
N PRO A 56 45.26 31.87 15.85
CA PRO A 56 45.73 31.31 14.58
C PRO A 56 46.98 32.03 14.07
N ALA A 57 47.88 31.27 13.47
CA ALA A 57 49.08 31.82 12.85
C ALA A 57 48.77 32.46 11.49
N THR A 58 49.61 33.40 11.05
CA THR A 58 49.53 34.00 9.71
C THR A 58 49.58 32.93 8.62
N VAL A 59 48.68 33.02 7.63
CA VAL A 59 48.65 32.13 6.46
C VAL A 59 49.16 32.88 5.24
N THR A 60 50.19 32.32 4.60
CA THR A 60 50.75 32.85 3.35
C THR A 60 50.00 32.26 2.15
N LEU A 61 49.49 33.12 1.28
CA LEU A 61 48.84 32.77 0.01
C LEU A 61 49.83 33.05 -1.13
N GLN A 62 50.20 32.03 -1.90
CA GLN A 62 51.19 32.15 -2.96
C GLN A 62 50.83 31.32 -4.20
N LYS A 63 51.53 31.56 -5.31
CA LYS A 63 51.33 30.79 -6.55
C LYS A 63 52.07 29.47 -6.47
N GLY A 64 51.37 28.37 -6.73
CA GLY A 64 51.99 27.05 -6.82
C GLY A 64 52.74 26.90 -8.15
N THR A 65 54.08 26.85 -8.09
CA THR A 65 54.95 26.72 -9.27
C THR A 65 55.08 25.28 -9.78
N SER A 66 54.78 24.29 -8.94
CA SER A 66 54.90 22.87 -9.23
C SER A 66 53.59 22.08 -9.08
N LEU A 67 52.43 22.75 -9.13
CA LEU A 67 51.13 22.08 -9.05
C LEU A 67 50.81 21.37 -10.37
N SER A 68 50.41 20.10 -10.28
CA SER A 68 50.03 19.32 -11.45
C SER A 68 48.80 19.90 -12.17
N PRO A 69 48.59 19.59 -13.46
CA PRO A 69 47.41 19.99 -14.22
C PRO A 69 46.06 19.65 -13.57
N GLU A 70 46.03 18.66 -12.68
CA GLU A 70 44.84 18.14 -12.01
C GLU A 70 44.62 18.75 -10.62
N ARG A 71 45.61 19.46 -10.06
CA ARG A 71 45.55 20.05 -8.71
C ARG A 71 45.43 21.58 -8.78
N ASN A 72 44.41 22.11 -8.09
CA ASN A 72 44.10 23.55 -8.10
C ASN A 72 44.73 24.32 -6.95
N ALA A 73 45.05 23.62 -5.86
CA ALA A 73 45.71 24.19 -4.70
C ALA A 73 46.45 23.10 -3.90
N GLN A 74 47.34 23.53 -3.01
CA GLN A 74 47.96 22.67 -2.01
C GLN A 74 48.24 23.46 -0.73
N GLY A 75 47.79 22.93 0.40
CA GLY A 75 48.10 23.43 1.73
C GLY A 75 49.28 22.72 2.38
N ARG A 76 50.07 23.47 3.13
CA ARG A 76 50.95 23.01 4.21
C ARG A 76 50.72 23.92 5.42
N PRO A 77 50.96 23.50 6.67
CA PRO A 77 50.74 24.37 7.82
C PRO A 77 51.33 25.78 7.62
N GLY A 78 50.47 26.81 7.63
CA GLY A 78 50.82 28.22 7.43
C GLY A 78 50.97 28.70 5.97
N VAL A 79 50.84 27.83 4.96
CA VAL A 79 51.00 28.18 3.53
C VAL A 79 49.92 27.52 2.67
N VAL A 80 49.29 28.30 1.79
CA VAL A 80 48.39 27.83 0.74
C VAL A 80 48.93 28.23 -0.62
N GLU A 81 49.21 27.24 -1.45
CA GLU A 81 49.65 27.41 -2.82
C GLU A 81 48.45 27.27 -3.75
N LEU A 82 48.19 28.27 -4.60
CA LEU A 82 47.07 28.28 -5.54
C LEU A 82 47.57 28.21 -6.97
N ARG A 83 46.85 27.46 -7.80
CA ARG A 83 47.05 27.48 -9.24
C ARG A 83 46.16 28.55 -9.86
N GLN A 84 46.79 29.65 -10.27
CA GLN A 84 46.15 30.68 -11.07
C GLN A 84 46.48 30.50 -12.54
N ASN A 85 45.48 30.10 -13.33
CA ASN A 85 45.63 29.91 -14.78
C ASN A 85 45.59 31.24 -15.54
N THR A 86 44.84 32.23 -15.04
CA THR A 86 44.70 33.55 -15.66
C THR A 86 45.01 34.63 -14.61
N PRO A 87 46.11 35.39 -14.76
CA PRO A 87 46.41 36.52 -13.89
C PRO A 87 45.25 37.54 -13.84
N GLY A 88 45.03 38.15 -12.68
CA GLY A 88 43.97 39.15 -12.48
C GLY A 88 42.55 38.59 -12.36
N VAL A 89 42.37 37.26 -12.47
CA VAL A 89 41.05 36.61 -12.36
C VAL A 89 41.05 35.62 -11.19
N LEU A 90 40.08 35.79 -10.30
CA LEU A 90 39.76 34.86 -9.20
C LEU A 90 38.47 34.09 -9.53
N ASP A 91 38.60 33.04 -10.32
CA ASP A 91 37.48 32.23 -10.78
C ASP A 91 36.87 31.36 -9.66
N ALA A 92 35.70 30.77 -9.92
CA ALA A 92 34.99 29.94 -8.94
C ALA A 92 35.82 28.71 -8.50
N ARG A 93 36.64 28.15 -9.39
CA ARG A 93 37.46 26.96 -9.12
C ARG A 93 38.60 27.29 -8.17
N THR A 94 39.27 28.43 -8.35
CA THR A 94 40.30 28.93 -7.43
C THR A 94 39.70 29.30 -6.07
N ARG A 95 38.50 29.89 -6.02
CA ARG A 95 37.80 30.19 -4.75
C ARG A 95 37.48 28.92 -3.96
N THR A 96 36.89 27.91 -4.61
CA THR A 96 36.60 26.62 -3.97
C THR A 96 37.88 25.95 -3.47
N ALA A 97 38.95 25.96 -4.27
CA ALA A 97 40.24 25.39 -3.88
C ALA A 97 40.85 26.13 -2.67
N LEU A 98 40.78 27.47 -2.63
CA LEU A 98 41.22 28.25 -1.47
C LEU A 98 40.43 27.87 -0.22
N ARG A 99 39.09 27.80 -0.30
CA ARG A 99 38.24 27.40 0.83
C ARG A 99 38.57 26.00 1.35
N HIS A 100 38.84 25.05 0.43
CA HIS A 100 39.28 23.70 0.79
C HIS A 100 40.59 23.69 1.56
N GLU A 101 41.61 24.37 1.06
CA GLU A 101 42.91 24.40 1.75
C GLU A 101 42.86 25.19 3.07
N LEU A 102 42.02 26.22 3.18
CA LEU A 102 41.80 26.92 4.45
C LEU A 102 41.10 26.06 5.49
N ALA A 103 40.25 25.11 5.08
CA ALA A 103 39.68 24.13 5.99
C ALA A 103 40.77 23.25 6.64
N HIS A 104 41.77 22.83 5.85
CA HIS A 104 42.96 22.13 6.37
C HIS A 104 43.79 23.01 7.32
N GLN A 105 44.00 24.29 6.98
CA GLN A 105 44.69 25.23 7.87
C GLN A 105 43.99 25.37 9.23
N LEU A 106 42.66 25.48 9.21
CA LEU A 106 41.88 25.55 10.44
C LEU A 106 42.08 24.27 11.27
N LEU A 107 42.01 23.08 10.67
CA LEU A 107 42.18 21.83 11.40
C LEU A 107 43.60 21.61 11.93
N TRP A 108 44.66 21.94 11.18
CA TRP A 108 46.03 21.84 11.67
C TRP A 108 46.26 22.68 12.93
N TRP A 109 45.55 23.79 13.04
CA TRP A 109 45.70 24.70 14.14
C TRP A 109 44.72 24.43 15.30
N ALA A 110 43.43 24.28 15.00
CA ALA A 110 42.38 24.01 15.99
C ALA A 110 42.46 22.57 16.52
N CYS A 111 43.02 21.66 15.70
CA CYS A 111 43.13 20.24 16.04
C CYS A 111 44.48 19.62 15.64
N PRO A 112 45.61 20.04 16.24
CA PRO A 112 46.94 19.56 15.84
C PRO A 112 47.11 18.04 15.99
N ALA A 113 46.44 17.42 16.97
CA ALA A 113 46.49 15.98 17.20
C ALA A 113 45.91 15.15 16.05
N SER A 114 45.09 15.76 15.17
CA SER A 114 44.51 15.14 13.98
C SER A 114 45.36 15.29 12.72
N SER A 115 46.55 15.92 12.78
CA SER A 115 47.30 16.35 11.59
C SER A 115 47.65 15.22 10.61
N GLU A 116 47.74 13.99 11.11
CA GLU A 116 48.01 12.77 10.32
C GLU A 116 46.74 12.08 9.83
N ASP A 117 45.57 12.46 10.35
CA ASP A 117 44.27 11.90 9.97
C ASP A 117 43.75 12.52 8.66
N ARG A 118 44.31 12.04 7.55
CA ARG A 118 43.99 12.55 6.21
C ARG A 118 42.52 12.41 5.85
N LEU A 119 41.86 11.32 6.26
CA LEU A 119 40.45 11.12 5.95
C LEU A 119 39.58 12.15 6.67
N PHE A 120 39.86 12.44 7.95
CA PHE A 120 39.17 13.49 8.68
C PHE A 120 39.35 14.87 8.04
N HIS A 121 40.58 15.21 7.67
CA HIS A 121 40.92 16.48 7.02
C HIS A 121 40.20 16.65 5.68
N GLU A 122 40.29 15.68 4.78
CA GLU A 122 39.64 15.74 3.46
C GLU A 122 38.12 15.69 3.57
N ALA A 123 37.57 14.92 4.51
CA ALA A 123 36.12 14.84 4.74
C ALA A 123 35.56 16.18 5.24
N PHE A 124 36.25 16.82 6.19
CA PHE A 124 35.88 18.15 6.67
C PHE A 124 35.97 19.17 5.54
N ALA A 125 37.10 19.24 4.84
CA ALA A 125 37.34 20.19 3.77
C ALA A 125 36.30 20.08 2.63
N LEU A 126 35.99 18.87 2.14
CA LEU A 126 34.95 18.67 1.13
C LEU A 126 33.55 19.09 1.60
N THR A 127 33.24 18.88 2.88
CA THR A 127 31.93 19.22 3.46
C THR A 127 31.71 20.73 3.51
N VAL A 128 32.76 21.52 3.74
CA VAL A 128 32.66 22.97 4.01
C VAL A 128 33.10 23.86 2.85
N SER A 129 33.89 23.34 1.90
CA SER A 129 34.47 24.15 0.81
C SER A 129 33.48 24.49 -0.30
N GLY A 130 32.38 23.73 -0.40
CA GLY A 130 31.44 23.78 -1.53
C GLY A 130 31.87 22.94 -2.73
N GLU A 131 32.94 22.14 -2.60
CA GLU A 131 33.43 21.25 -3.68
C GLU A 131 32.57 19.99 -3.87
N LEU A 132 31.78 19.61 -2.85
CA LEU A 132 31.01 18.36 -2.83
C LEU A 132 30.11 18.13 -4.06
N PRO A 133 29.31 19.10 -4.57
CA PRO A 133 28.46 18.89 -5.73
C PRO A 133 29.24 18.53 -7.00
N ALA A 134 30.40 19.17 -7.23
CA ALA A 134 31.22 18.94 -8.43
C ALA A 134 31.79 17.51 -8.50
N TRP A 135 32.02 16.87 -7.36
CA TRP A 135 32.46 15.47 -7.30
C TRP A 135 31.32 14.46 -7.39
N ARG A 136 30.06 14.90 -7.30
CA ARG A 136 28.88 14.05 -7.53
C ARG A 136 28.54 13.94 -9.02
N ASP A 137 29.06 14.85 -9.84
CA ASP A 137 28.90 14.79 -11.29
C ASP A 137 29.72 13.63 -11.88
N GLY A 138 29.03 12.55 -12.28
CA GLY A 138 29.64 11.37 -12.90
C GLY A 138 28.80 10.09 -12.75
N PRO A 139 29.28 8.95 -13.27
CA PRO A 139 28.61 7.68 -13.10
C PRO A 139 28.44 7.36 -11.61
N TYR A 140 27.21 7.02 -11.21
CA TYR A 140 26.91 6.63 -9.83
C TYR A 140 27.85 5.51 -9.34
N GLN A 141 28.27 5.60 -8.08
CA GLN A 141 29.04 4.57 -7.39
C GLN A 141 28.26 4.09 -6.16
N SER A 142 28.09 2.78 -6.02
CA SER A 142 27.56 2.18 -4.79
C SER A 142 28.37 2.59 -3.56
N LEU A 143 27.73 2.69 -2.40
CA LEU A 143 28.42 3.03 -1.13
C LEU A 143 29.59 2.06 -0.86
N SER A 144 29.43 0.77 -1.17
CA SER A 144 30.49 -0.22 -1.02
C SER A 144 31.69 0.01 -1.94
N ARG A 145 31.45 0.46 -3.17
CA ARG A 145 32.52 0.81 -4.10
C ARG A 145 33.19 2.11 -3.68
N ALA A 146 32.41 3.12 -3.33
CA ALA A 146 32.91 4.39 -2.81
C ALA A 146 33.83 4.16 -1.59
N ALA A 147 33.39 3.33 -0.65
CA ALA A 147 34.19 2.91 0.50
C ALA A 147 35.49 2.20 0.10
N LYS A 148 35.42 1.25 -0.85
CA LYS A 148 36.60 0.55 -1.36
C LYS A 148 37.59 1.48 -2.07
N GLU A 149 37.11 2.42 -2.88
CA GLU A 149 37.97 3.38 -3.60
C GLU A 149 38.68 4.30 -2.60
N VAL A 150 37.97 4.79 -1.57
CA VAL A 150 38.58 5.59 -0.48
C VAL A 150 39.57 4.75 0.33
N ALA A 151 39.23 3.52 0.70
CA ALA A 151 40.14 2.63 1.43
C ALA A 151 41.40 2.27 0.62
N SER A 152 41.30 2.18 -0.72
CA SER A 152 42.45 1.90 -1.59
C SER A 152 43.39 3.09 -1.78
N ALA A 153 42.94 4.31 -1.49
CA ALA A 153 43.75 5.53 -1.52
C ALA A 153 43.38 6.44 -0.33
N PRO A 154 43.85 6.13 0.90
CA PRO A 154 43.46 6.83 2.13
C PRO A 154 43.83 8.32 2.16
N ALA A 155 44.78 8.75 1.32
CA ALA A 155 45.15 10.15 1.15
C ALA A 155 44.12 10.95 0.33
N VAL A 156 43.13 10.29 -0.28
CA VAL A 156 42.06 10.89 -1.10
C VAL A 156 42.62 11.83 -2.19
N ASP A 157 43.78 11.45 -2.72
CA ASP A 157 44.54 12.21 -3.71
C ASP A 157 44.22 11.83 -5.16
N THR A 158 43.46 10.74 -5.36
CA THR A 158 42.98 10.33 -6.69
C THR A 158 41.56 10.85 -6.96
N PRO A 159 41.21 11.13 -8.24
CA PRO A 159 39.84 11.47 -8.62
C PRO A 159 38.80 10.38 -8.29
N ARG A 160 39.22 9.11 -8.18
CA ARG A 160 38.31 8.02 -7.78
C ARG A 160 38.03 8.07 -6.27
N ALA A 161 39.05 8.23 -5.45
CA ALA A 161 38.89 8.36 -4.01
C ALA A 161 38.14 9.63 -3.62
N ARG A 162 38.39 10.77 -4.27
CA ARG A 162 37.61 12.02 -4.06
C ARG A 162 36.13 11.84 -4.36
N ARG A 163 35.80 11.20 -5.48
CA ARG A 163 34.41 10.85 -5.81
C ARG A 163 33.80 9.87 -4.81
N GLY A 164 34.57 8.88 -4.37
CA GLY A 164 34.15 7.94 -3.32
C GLY A 164 33.83 8.66 -2.01
N LEU A 165 34.70 9.57 -1.57
CA LEU A 165 34.49 10.35 -0.35
C LEU A 165 33.28 11.28 -0.49
N ALA A 166 33.16 11.99 -1.61
CA ALA A 166 32.00 12.84 -1.88
C ALA A 166 30.69 12.05 -1.90
N ARG A 167 30.72 10.82 -2.43
CA ARG A 167 29.58 9.90 -2.41
C ARG A 167 29.22 9.49 -0.98
N ILE A 168 30.19 9.16 -0.14
CA ILE A 168 29.98 8.80 1.28
C ILE A 168 29.37 9.98 2.05
N LEU A 169 29.96 11.17 1.91
CA LEU A 169 29.48 12.40 2.54
C LEU A 169 28.05 12.75 2.09
N GLY A 170 27.69 12.43 0.85
CA GLY A 170 26.35 12.63 0.30
C GLY A 170 25.26 11.71 0.86
N GLU A 171 25.56 10.76 1.76
CA GLU A 171 24.54 10.03 2.52
C GLU A 171 23.86 10.90 3.60
N HIS A 172 24.51 12.00 4.00
CA HIS A 172 24.03 12.86 5.08
C HIS A 172 23.25 14.04 4.50
N THR A 173 22.09 14.36 5.09
CA THR A 173 21.29 15.55 4.74
C THR A 173 21.80 16.85 5.39
N GLY A 174 22.84 16.75 6.21
CA GLY A 174 23.50 17.86 6.90
C GLY A 174 24.96 17.55 7.21
N PHE A 175 25.54 18.26 8.19
CA PHE A 175 26.94 18.03 8.60
C PHE A 175 27.10 16.62 9.21
N PRO A 176 28.06 15.78 8.75
CA PRO A 176 28.17 14.40 9.20
C PRO A 176 28.43 14.29 10.72
N ALA A 177 27.61 13.49 11.42
CA ALA A 177 27.70 13.33 12.87
C ALA A 177 29.07 12.80 13.32
N ALA A 178 29.72 11.97 12.51
CA ALA A 178 31.09 11.49 12.77
C ALA A 178 32.11 12.63 12.81
N LEU A 179 32.01 13.60 11.89
CA LEU A 179 32.86 14.78 11.90
C LEU A 179 32.55 15.67 13.11
N THR A 180 31.27 15.82 13.48
CA THR A 180 30.87 16.54 14.70
C THR A 180 31.50 15.90 15.95
N ARG A 181 31.43 14.57 16.09
CA ARG A 181 32.05 13.84 17.22
C ARG A 181 33.57 14.08 17.29
N ARG A 182 34.25 14.01 16.14
CA ARG A 182 35.70 14.23 16.05
C ARG A 182 36.10 15.67 16.36
N LEU A 183 35.34 16.66 15.88
CA LEU A 183 35.55 18.07 16.21
C LEU A 183 35.39 18.34 17.72
N ARG A 184 34.36 17.77 18.37
CA ARG A 184 34.17 17.86 19.82
C ARG A 184 35.29 17.19 20.61
N GLN A 185 35.66 15.96 20.22
CA GLN A 185 36.80 15.26 20.82
C GLN A 185 38.05 16.13 20.83
N CYS A 186 38.26 16.88 19.75
CA CYS A 186 39.40 17.78 19.66
C CYS A 186 39.27 19.04 20.52
N HIS A 187 38.08 19.66 20.52
CA HIS A 187 37.79 20.84 21.34
C HIS A 187 37.93 20.55 22.84
N ASP A 188 37.46 19.39 23.27
CA ASP A 188 37.51 18.93 24.67
C ASP A 188 38.93 18.49 25.10
N GLY A 189 39.92 18.52 24.19
CA GLY A 189 41.30 18.13 24.47
C GLY A 189 41.50 16.62 24.70
N ALA A 190 40.55 15.79 24.25
CA ALA A 190 40.64 14.34 24.40
C ALA A 190 41.72 13.74 23.47
N ARG A 191 42.29 12.60 23.87
CA ARG A 191 43.36 11.92 23.12
C ARG A 191 42.88 11.46 21.74
N TRP A 192 43.58 11.86 20.68
CA TRP A 192 43.35 11.38 19.30
C TRP A 192 44.06 10.03 19.08
N ALA A 193 43.46 8.94 19.56
CA ALA A 193 44.11 7.62 19.54
C ALA A 193 43.90 6.84 18.23
N THR A 194 42.77 7.05 17.55
CA THR A 194 42.38 6.32 16.34
C THR A 194 41.91 7.29 15.26
N PRO A 195 42.46 7.21 14.03
CA PRO A 195 41.98 7.98 12.90
C PRO A 195 40.50 7.70 12.59
N LEU A 196 39.83 8.65 11.95
CA LEU A 196 38.50 8.50 11.37
C LEU A 196 38.51 7.34 10.37
N THR A 197 37.53 6.45 10.46
CA THR A 197 37.37 5.37 9.48
C THR A 197 36.28 5.66 8.46
N VAL A 198 36.32 4.96 7.33
CA VAL A 198 35.27 5.05 6.30
C VAL A 198 33.93 4.58 6.86
N GLU A 199 33.93 3.57 7.73
CA GLU A 199 32.73 3.05 8.39
C GLU A 199 32.11 4.08 9.32
N GLU A 200 32.94 4.78 10.11
CA GLU A 200 32.49 5.87 10.98
C GLU A 200 31.92 7.03 10.18
N LEU A 201 32.49 7.36 9.02
CA LEU A 201 32.03 8.47 8.18
C LEU A 201 30.76 8.11 7.39
N ALA A 202 30.70 6.86 6.91
CA ALA A 202 29.55 6.38 6.18
C ALA A 202 28.33 6.27 7.07
N ASP A 203 28.49 5.82 8.33
CA ASP A 203 27.52 5.72 9.44
C ASP A 203 26.07 6.06 9.08
N VAL A 204 25.55 5.32 8.09
CA VAL A 204 24.19 5.43 7.61
C VAL A 204 23.40 4.85 8.74
N ALA A 205 22.79 5.73 9.53
CA ALA A 205 22.10 5.42 10.78
C ALA A 205 21.53 4.00 10.70
N VAL A 206 22.22 3.06 11.36
CA VAL A 206 21.75 1.69 11.46
C VAL A 206 20.58 1.78 12.41
N LEU A 207 19.39 2.10 11.86
CA LEU A 207 18.14 1.86 12.55
C LEU A 207 18.21 0.40 12.92
N ALA A 208 18.39 0.05 14.20
CA ALA A 208 18.35 -1.33 14.68
C ALA A 208 16.91 -1.82 14.44
N PRO A 209 16.62 -2.45 13.30
CA PRO A 209 15.26 -2.67 12.89
C PRO A 209 14.86 -4.05 13.39
N GLU A 210 13.76 -4.13 14.13
CA GLU A 210 13.26 -5.43 14.56
C GLU A 210 12.69 -6.20 13.36
N PRO A 211 12.69 -7.55 13.41
CA PRO A 211 11.96 -8.34 12.43
C PRO A 211 10.48 -7.93 12.44
N ALA A 212 9.91 -7.72 11.25
CA ALA A 212 8.52 -7.35 11.11
C ALA A 212 7.87 -8.18 9.99
N THR A 213 6.64 -8.62 10.22
CA THR A 213 5.84 -9.37 9.26
C THR A 213 4.42 -8.84 9.26
N VAL A 214 3.84 -8.58 8.09
CA VAL A 214 2.42 -8.23 7.98
C VAL A 214 1.79 -8.98 6.80
N VAL A 215 0.56 -9.43 6.97
CA VAL A 215 -0.28 -9.98 5.90
C VAL A 215 -1.61 -9.26 5.92
N VAL A 216 -2.03 -8.73 4.76
CA VAL A 216 -3.32 -8.09 4.59
C VAL A 216 -4.16 -8.81 3.53
N SER A 217 -5.48 -8.76 3.67
CA SER A 217 -6.38 -9.20 2.60
C SER A 217 -6.27 -8.25 1.41
N ARG A 218 -6.06 -8.80 0.21
CA ARG A 218 -6.13 -8.02 -1.03
C ARG A 218 -7.54 -7.45 -1.24
N HIS A 219 -8.57 -8.16 -0.79
CA HIS A 219 -9.96 -7.77 -1.01
C HIS A 219 -10.42 -6.71 0.00
N SER A 220 -10.44 -7.03 1.29
CA SER A 220 -10.96 -6.11 2.31
C SER A 220 -9.95 -5.08 2.80
N GLY A 221 -8.64 -5.34 2.65
CA GLY A 221 -7.58 -4.51 3.23
C GLY A 221 -7.33 -4.77 4.72
N GLU A 222 -8.05 -5.71 5.32
CA GLU A 222 -7.90 -6.12 6.72
C GLU A 222 -6.52 -6.71 6.99
N VAL A 223 -5.94 -6.40 8.16
CA VAL A 223 -4.71 -7.05 8.64
C VAL A 223 -5.04 -8.44 9.18
N LEU A 224 -4.59 -9.46 8.46
CA LEU A 224 -4.82 -10.87 8.80
C LEU A 224 -3.72 -11.40 9.73
N PHE A 225 -2.52 -10.86 9.65
CA PHE A 225 -1.41 -11.23 10.52
C PHE A 225 -0.48 -10.03 10.69
N SER A 226 0.02 -9.79 11.91
CA SER A 226 1.11 -8.87 12.14
C SER A 226 2.01 -9.37 13.28
N GLU A 227 3.31 -9.17 13.13
CA GLU A 227 4.34 -9.50 14.10
C GLU A 227 5.44 -8.44 14.02
N GLY A 228 5.96 -8.00 15.17
CA GLY A 228 6.91 -6.89 15.27
C GLY A 228 6.29 -5.52 14.99
N ASP A 229 7.13 -4.47 14.91
CA ASP A 229 6.70 -3.11 14.59
C ASP A 229 6.50 -2.94 13.08
N VAL A 230 5.29 -3.25 12.61
CA VAL A 230 4.90 -3.15 11.20
C VAL A 230 4.60 -1.72 10.74
N ARG A 231 4.59 -0.74 11.65
CA ARG A 231 4.23 0.66 11.36
C ARG A 231 5.44 1.58 11.27
N ARG A 232 6.58 1.19 11.86
CA ARG A 232 7.84 1.93 11.72
C ARG A 232 8.34 1.93 10.28
N ALA A 233 8.62 3.12 9.77
CA ALA A 233 9.25 3.28 8.47
C ALA A 233 10.74 2.88 8.55
N VAL A 234 11.18 2.05 7.61
CA VAL A 234 12.59 1.65 7.46
C VAL A 234 12.98 1.69 5.98
N PRO A 235 14.26 1.83 5.64
CA PRO A 235 14.69 1.92 4.24
C PRO A 235 14.23 0.69 3.44
N TYR A 236 13.62 0.93 2.27
CA TYR A 236 12.89 -0.09 1.50
C TYR A 236 13.75 -0.85 0.48
N GLY A 237 15.00 -0.43 0.26
CA GLY A 237 15.88 -1.00 -0.76
C GLY A 237 15.21 -1.07 -2.13
N SER A 238 15.36 -2.18 -2.86
CA SER A 238 14.72 -2.33 -4.18
C SER A 238 13.23 -2.74 -4.16
N ALA A 239 12.55 -2.72 -3.01
CA ALA A 239 11.17 -3.19 -2.91
C ALA A 239 10.15 -2.28 -3.63
N LEU A 240 10.48 -1.01 -3.91
CA LEU A 240 9.59 -0.06 -4.59
C LEU A 240 9.76 0.03 -6.11
N LYS A 241 10.70 -0.70 -6.71
CA LYS A 241 10.90 -0.71 -8.18
C LYS A 241 9.64 -1.05 -9.00
N PRO A 242 8.71 -1.92 -8.55
CA PRO A 242 7.48 -2.17 -9.30
C PRO A 242 6.63 -0.92 -9.53
N PHE A 243 6.68 0.06 -8.63
CA PHE A 243 5.93 1.33 -8.79
C PHE A 243 6.57 2.24 -9.84
N LEU A 244 7.91 2.23 -9.96
CA LEU A 244 8.60 2.91 -11.07
C LEU A 244 8.28 2.26 -12.41
N TYR A 245 8.34 0.93 -12.46
CA TYR A 245 7.97 0.16 -13.66
C TYR A 245 6.52 0.44 -14.05
N ALA A 246 5.60 0.38 -13.08
CA ALA A 246 4.19 0.67 -13.30
C ALA A 246 4.01 2.11 -13.81
N ALA A 247 4.65 3.10 -13.21
CA ALA A 247 4.57 4.50 -13.65
C ALA A 247 5.08 4.69 -15.09
N GLY A 248 6.20 4.06 -15.47
CA GLY A 248 6.80 4.22 -16.79
C GLY A 248 6.17 3.37 -17.90
N THR A 249 5.27 2.47 -17.53
CA THR A 249 4.50 1.64 -18.48
C THR A 249 3.00 1.97 -18.45
N ALA A 250 2.57 2.91 -17.59
CA ALA A 250 1.18 3.30 -17.47
C ALA A 250 0.78 4.28 -18.57
N LEU A 251 -0.33 3.93 -19.24
CA LEU A 251 -1.24 4.75 -20.08
C LEU A 251 -0.88 4.93 -21.57
N ALA A 252 -1.94 4.88 -22.38
CA ALA A 252 -1.98 5.19 -23.82
C ALA A 252 -1.46 6.60 -24.19
N SER A 253 -1.28 7.47 -23.20
CA SER A 253 -0.70 8.81 -23.32
C SER A 253 0.82 8.87 -23.15
N ASN A 254 1.48 7.75 -22.84
CA ASN A 254 2.94 7.65 -22.86
C ASN A 254 3.36 6.66 -23.96
N PRO A 255 3.50 7.12 -25.23
CA PRO A 255 3.73 6.25 -26.37
C PRO A 255 5.11 5.56 -26.36
N THR A 256 6.02 6.02 -25.51
CA THR A 256 7.38 5.47 -25.44
C THR A 256 7.46 4.37 -24.40
N ALA A 257 7.45 3.12 -24.88
CA ALA A 257 7.81 1.96 -24.08
C ALA A 257 9.17 2.17 -23.38
N PRO A 258 9.39 1.59 -22.18
CA PRO A 258 10.68 1.65 -21.53
C PRO A 258 11.82 1.19 -22.45
N PRO A 259 13.00 1.83 -22.39
CA PRO A 259 14.07 1.56 -23.33
C PRO A 259 14.66 0.16 -23.14
N GLN A 260 15.14 -0.43 -24.23
CA GLN A 260 16.06 -1.57 -24.17
C GLN A 260 17.49 -1.05 -24.10
N LEU A 261 18.19 -1.36 -23.01
CA LEU A 261 19.49 -0.77 -22.70
C LEU A 261 20.59 -1.84 -22.72
N ALA A 262 21.74 -1.49 -23.29
CA ALA A 262 22.91 -2.37 -23.33
C ALA A 262 23.61 -2.39 -21.96
N PRO A 263 23.88 -3.58 -21.37
CA PRO A 263 24.61 -3.66 -20.10
C PRO A 263 26.00 -3.04 -20.19
N ARG A 264 26.36 -2.23 -19.19
CA ARG A 264 27.71 -1.65 -19.10
C ARG A 264 28.66 -2.61 -18.38
N ARG A 265 29.63 -3.16 -19.11
CA ARG A 265 30.67 -4.04 -18.54
C ARG A 265 31.49 -3.29 -17.48
N GLY A 266 31.77 -3.95 -16.35
CA GLY A 266 32.57 -3.37 -15.26
C GLY A 266 31.82 -2.35 -14.37
N VAL A 267 30.53 -2.11 -14.61
CA VAL A 267 29.66 -1.30 -13.74
C VAL A 267 28.90 -2.22 -12.78
N GLN A 268 29.14 -2.06 -11.47
CA GLN A 268 28.59 -2.96 -10.44
C GLN A 268 27.06 -2.94 -10.41
N GLU A 269 26.46 -1.80 -10.69
CA GLU A 269 25.01 -1.61 -10.71
C GLU A 269 24.35 -2.46 -11.81
N TRP A 270 25.09 -2.82 -12.86
CA TRP A 270 24.68 -3.74 -13.92
C TRP A 270 24.95 -5.23 -13.58
N ALA A 271 25.60 -5.53 -12.46
CA ALA A 271 25.90 -6.90 -12.01
C ALA A 271 24.67 -7.57 -11.35
N CYS A 272 23.56 -7.68 -12.08
CA CYS A 272 22.30 -8.24 -11.60
C CYS A 272 22.07 -9.70 -12.01
N GLY A 273 23.14 -10.45 -12.24
CA GLY A 273 23.10 -11.86 -12.61
C GLY A 273 23.95 -12.18 -13.84
N ALA A 274 24.32 -13.45 -13.99
CA ALA A 274 25.08 -13.92 -15.14
C ALA A 274 24.22 -13.97 -16.42
N GLY A 275 24.88 -13.96 -17.58
CA GLY A 275 24.23 -14.18 -18.88
C GLY A 275 23.19 -13.13 -19.25
N LEU A 276 23.46 -11.85 -18.98
CA LEU A 276 22.57 -10.78 -19.46
C LEU A 276 22.57 -10.74 -21.00
N PRO A 277 21.39 -10.58 -21.64
CA PRO A 277 21.31 -10.39 -23.08
C PRO A 277 22.03 -9.09 -23.51
N PRO A 278 22.36 -8.95 -24.80
CA PRO A 278 22.99 -7.74 -25.34
C PRO A 278 22.18 -6.47 -25.09
N LYS A 279 20.86 -6.59 -24.99
CA LYS A 279 19.93 -5.54 -24.57
C LYS A 279 19.00 -6.08 -23.49
N VAL A 280 18.94 -5.38 -22.37
CA VAL A 280 18.06 -5.71 -21.23
C VAL A 280 16.84 -4.82 -21.30
N ASP A 281 15.66 -5.44 -21.20
CA ASP A 281 14.38 -4.75 -21.12
C ASP A 281 13.98 -4.46 -19.66
N ALA A 282 12.95 -3.63 -19.48
CA ALA A 282 12.44 -3.25 -18.17
C ALA A 282 11.93 -4.45 -17.35
N ARG A 283 11.41 -5.48 -18.03
CA ARG A 283 10.90 -6.70 -17.38
C ARG A 283 12.03 -7.46 -16.71
N LEU A 284 13.07 -7.80 -17.45
CA LEU A 284 14.23 -8.51 -16.93
C LEU A 284 14.94 -7.67 -15.87
N ALA A 285 15.05 -6.36 -16.10
CA ALA A 285 15.61 -5.43 -15.12
C ALA A 285 14.84 -5.43 -13.79
N LEU A 286 13.51 -5.48 -13.83
CA LEU A 286 12.67 -5.54 -12.64
C LEU A 286 12.84 -6.86 -11.88
N LEU A 287 12.78 -8.00 -12.59
CA LEU A 287 12.88 -9.34 -12.02
C LEU A 287 14.24 -9.61 -11.39
N ARG A 288 15.32 -9.22 -12.08
CA ARG A 288 16.70 -9.36 -11.59
C ARG A 288 17.15 -8.21 -10.68
N SER A 289 16.29 -7.23 -10.46
CA SER A 289 16.58 -6.04 -9.66
C SER A 289 17.82 -5.27 -10.15
N CYS A 290 17.98 -5.12 -11.47
CA CYS A 290 19.13 -4.47 -12.11
C CYS A 290 19.17 -2.96 -11.88
N ASN A 291 19.93 -2.50 -10.87
CA ASN A 291 20.04 -1.08 -10.55
C ASN A 291 20.55 -0.23 -11.73
N GLY A 292 21.55 -0.74 -12.46
CA GLY A 292 22.20 -0.03 -13.56
C GLY A 292 21.23 0.30 -14.70
N TRP A 293 20.28 -0.60 -14.98
CA TRP A 293 19.24 -0.35 -15.98
C TRP A 293 18.33 0.82 -15.57
N PHE A 294 17.91 0.89 -14.30
CA PHE A 294 17.05 2.00 -13.83
C PHE A 294 17.78 3.35 -13.84
N LEU A 295 19.06 3.37 -13.45
CA LEU A 295 19.90 4.56 -13.52
C LEU A 295 20.09 5.04 -14.97
N ASP A 296 20.36 4.11 -15.88
CA ASP A 296 20.54 4.44 -17.30
C ASP A 296 19.20 4.83 -17.96
N TRP A 297 18.07 4.32 -17.47
CA TRP A 297 16.72 4.77 -17.87
C TRP A 297 16.42 6.20 -17.40
N GLU A 298 16.85 6.60 -16.20
CA GLU A 298 16.77 8.00 -15.77
C GLU A 298 17.62 8.91 -16.67
N ALA A 299 18.81 8.46 -17.03
CA ALA A 299 19.72 9.21 -17.90
C ALA A 299 19.17 9.45 -19.32
N THR A 300 18.19 8.65 -19.80
CA THR A 300 17.50 8.93 -21.07
C THR A 300 16.48 10.06 -20.98
N GLY A 301 16.16 10.53 -19.76
CA GLY A 301 15.12 11.53 -19.51
C GLY A 301 13.69 10.97 -19.58
N LEU A 302 13.52 9.67 -19.84
CA LEU A 302 12.20 9.02 -20.01
C LEU A 302 11.67 8.37 -18.72
N ALA A 303 12.49 8.23 -17.67
CA ALA A 303 12.06 7.59 -16.44
C ALA A 303 11.09 8.48 -15.64
N PRO A 304 10.10 7.88 -14.93
CA PRO A 304 9.23 8.61 -14.02
C PRO A 304 10.02 9.23 -12.87
N LYS A 305 9.84 10.53 -12.65
CA LYS A 305 10.35 11.24 -11.47
C LYS A 305 9.45 10.97 -10.27
N ALA A 306 10.02 10.82 -9.08
CA ALA A 306 9.28 10.67 -7.81
C ALA A 306 8.14 9.63 -7.86
N PHE A 307 8.36 8.48 -8.52
CA PHE A 307 7.37 7.43 -8.77
C PHE A 307 6.15 7.83 -9.64
N GLY A 308 6.15 9.01 -10.27
CA GLY A 308 5.07 9.48 -11.13
C GLY A 308 3.71 9.47 -10.43
N VAL A 309 2.70 8.88 -11.09
CA VAL A 309 1.33 8.75 -10.53
C VAL A 309 1.26 7.92 -9.25
N TRP A 310 2.30 7.13 -8.93
CA TRP A 310 2.38 6.33 -7.71
C TRP A 310 3.01 7.07 -6.53
N GLY A 311 3.66 8.22 -6.76
CA GLY A 311 4.23 9.06 -5.69
C GLY A 311 3.20 9.41 -4.60
N PRO A 312 2.04 10.00 -4.95
CA PRO A 312 0.98 10.30 -4.00
C PRO A 312 0.45 9.07 -3.24
N VAL A 313 0.38 7.91 -3.89
CA VAL A 313 0.00 6.64 -3.24
C VAL A 313 0.99 6.29 -2.14
N LEU A 314 2.29 6.28 -2.46
CA LEU A 314 3.35 5.92 -1.53
C LEU A 314 3.43 6.91 -0.36
N SER A 315 3.30 8.21 -0.63
CA SER A 315 3.22 9.24 0.42
C SER A 315 2.02 9.02 1.35
N ALA A 316 0.85 8.72 0.79
CA ALA A 316 -0.37 8.52 1.59
C ALA A 316 -0.32 7.28 2.50
N VAL A 317 0.49 6.27 2.15
CA VAL A 317 0.74 5.09 3.00
C VAL A 317 1.97 5.22 3.90
N GLY A 318 2.57 6.41 3.98
CA GLY A 318 3.61 6.75 4.95
C GLY A 318 5.05 6.65 4.44
N LEU A 319 5.30 6.83 3.13
CA LEU A 319 6.65 7.06 2.64
C LEU A 319 7.18 8.39 3.23
N THR A 320 8.34 8.37 3.87
CA THR A 320 8.87 9.51 4.65
C THR A 320 9.21 10.75 3.80
N GLY A 321 9.39 10.57 2.49
CA GLY A 321 9.68 11.64 1.54
C GLY A 321 9.71 11.10 0.11
N LEU A 322 9.44 11.96 -0.87
CA LEU A 322 9.58 11.57 -2.27
C LEU A 322 11.06 11.64 -2.68
N PRO A 323 11.54 10.66 -3.47
CA PRO A 323 12.94 10.62 -3.88
C PRO A 323 13.26 11.77 -4.85
N SER A 324 14.42 12.40 -4.68
CA SER A 324 14.88 13.46 -5.59
C SER A 324 15.45 12.92 -6.90
N ASP A 325 15.93 11.68 -6.89
CA ASP A 325 16.58 11.01 -8.02
C ASP A 325 16.29 9.48 -8.02
N MET A 326 16.69 8.80 -9.09
CA MET A 326 16.52 7.35 -9.23
C MET A 326 17.28 6.55 -8.18
N THR A 327 18.41 7.06 -7.66
CA THR A 327 19.23 6.34 -6.67
C THR A 327 18.48 6.19 -5.34
N GLU A 328 17.73 7.22 -4.94
CA GLU A 328 16.81 7.16 -3.80
C GLU A 328 15.58 6.29 -4.15
N ALA A 329 15.00 6.45 -5.35
CA ALA A 329 13.78 5.73 -5.74
C ALA A 329 13.97 4.20 -5.80
N ILE A 330 15.13 3.72 -6.24
CA ILE A 330 15.44 2.27 -6.28
C ILE A 330 16.07 1.74 -4.98
N GLY A 331 16.22 2.60 -3.98
CA GLY A 331 16.74 2.30 -2.64
C GLY A 331 18.23 1.95 -2.62
N LEU A 332 19.01 2.57 -3.51
CA LEU A 332 20.47 2.55 -3.44
C LEU A 332 21.00 3.54 -2.40
N ARG A 333 20.30 4.68 -2.23
CA ARG A 333 20.49 5.62 -1.12
C ARG A 333 19.34 5.44 -0.13
N SER A 334 19.66 5.29 1.14
CA SER A 334 18.69 5.02 2.21
C SER A 334 18.07 6.30 2.78
N ALA A 335 17.74 7.27 1.92
CA ALA A 335 17.24 8.58 2.33
C ALA A 335 15.78 8.54 2.83
N HIS A 336 14.99 7.59 2.33
CA HIS A 336 13.56 7.46 2.64
C HIS A 336 13.23 6.07 3.16
N GLY A 337 12.19 6.00 3.99
CA GLY A 337 11.68 4.77 4.57
C GLY A 337 10.20 4.58 4.26
N LEU A 338 9.77 3.32 4.26
CA LEU A 338 8.35 2.94 4.24
C LEU A 338 8.15 1.82 5.26
N SER A 339 6.98 1.79 5.91
CA SER A 339 6.67 0.74 6.86
C SER A 339 6.25 -0.56 6.17
N PRO A 340 6.44 -1.74 6.81
CA PRO A 340 5.92 -3.01 6.28
C PRO A 340 4.42 -2.95 5.97
N TRP A 341 3.63 -2.32 6.83
CA TRP A 341 2.20 -2.10 6.60
C TRP A 341 1.94 -1.18 5.39
N GLY A 342 2.68 -0.07 5.27
CA GLY A 342 2.55 0.84 4.14
C GLY A 342 2.89 0.17 2.81
N MET A 343 3.96 -0.64 2.80
CA MET A 343 4.33 -1.48 1.67
C MET A 343 3.20 -2.45 1.28
N ALA A 344 2.58 -3.13 2.25
CA ALA A 344 1.48 -4.05 2.00
C ALA A 344 0.25 -3.36 1.40
N GLN A 345 -0.11 -2.18 1.90
CA GLN A 345 -1.22 -1.38 1.34
C GLN A 345 -0.90 -0.86 -0.07
N ALA A 346 0.33 -0.42 -0.34
CA ALA A 346 0.75 0.00 -1.67
C ALA A 346 0.67 -1.15 -2.69
N TYR A 347 1.14 -2.35 -2.32
CA TYR A 347 1.05 -3.54 -3.18
C TYR A 347 -0.39 -4.02 -3.37
N ARG A 348 -1.27 -3.83 -2.37
CA ARG A 348 -2.71 -4.06 -2.54
C ARG A 348 -3.29 -3.19 -3.64
N LEU A 349 -2.97 -1.88 -3.65
CA LEU A 349 -3.43 -0.99 -4.73
C LEU A 349 -2.78 -1.36 -6.08
N LEU A 350 -1.49 -1.69 -6.10
CA LEU A 350 -0.80 -2.14 -7.30
C LEU A 350 -1.47 -3.38 -7.90
N ALA A 351 -1.88 -4.33 -7.06
CA ALA A 351 -2.58 -5.54 -7.48
C ALA A 351 -3.98 -5.28 -8.04
N GLU A 352 -4.61 -4.17 -7.67
CA GLU A 352 -5.88 -3.74 -8.27
C GLU A 352 -5.66 -3.00 -9.59
N ALA A 353 -4.72 -2.05 -9.59
CA ALA A 353 -4.55 -1.13 -10.71
C ALA A 353 -3.73 -1.70 -11.86
N ARG A 354 -2.75 -2.57 -11.56
CA ARG A 354 -1.76 -3.08 -12.51
C ARG A 354 -1.53 -4.58 -12.37
N PRO A 355 -2.56 -5.41 -12.59
CA PRO A 355 -2.44 -6.87 -12.50
C PRO A 355 -1.39 -7.43 -13.48
N ASP A 356 -1.12 -6.74 -14.59
CA ASP A 356 -0.05 -7.05 -15.54
C ASP A 356 1.35 -7.01 -14.89
N VAL A 357 1.60 -6.03 -14.01
CA VAL A 357 2.86 -5.92 -13.27
C VAL A 357 2.99 -7.05 -12.26
N LEU A 358 1.89 -7.43 -11.61
CA LEU A 358 1.89 -8.57 -10.66
C LEU A 358 2.12 -9.88 -11.40
N ALA A 359 1.49 -10.08 -12.56
CA ALA A 359 1.72 -11.24 -13.41
C ALA A 359 3.19 -11.38 -13.79
N LEU A 360 3.86 -10.27 -14.15
CA LEU A 360 5.30 -10.24 -14.42
C LEU A 360 6.10 -10.68 -13.20
N LEU A 361 5.81 -10.14 -12.01
CA LEU A 361 6.53 -10.45 -10.77
C LEU A 361 6.40 -11.91 -10.31
N THR A 362 5.45 -12.69 -10.86
CA THR A 362 5.42 -14.14 -10.62
C THR A 362 6.67 -14.84 -11.15
N GLY A 363 7.32 -14.30 -12.19
CA GLY A 363 8.57 -14.85 -12.76
C GLY A 363 9.82 -14.65 -11.89
N ASN A 364 9.72 -13.94 -10.75
CA ASN A 364 10.88 -13.68 -9.89
C ASN A 364 11.48 -14.96 -9.29
N VAL A 365 10.68 -16.02 -9.15
CA VAL A 365 11.13 -17.34 -8.66
C VAL A 365 11.77 -18.20 -9.75
N ASP A 366 11.54 -17.88 -11.02
CA ASP A 366 12.07 -18.65 -12.16
C ASP A 366 13.38 -18.04 -12.69
N GLU A 367 13.42 -16.71 -12.88
CA GLU A 367 14.56 -16.02 -13.52
C GLU A 367 15.05 -14.77 -12.77
N GLY A 368 14.40 -14.44 -11.65
CA GLY A 368 14.68 -13.25 -10.85
C GLY A 368 15.57 -13.51 -9.63
N THR A 369 15.47 -12.62 -8.66
CA THR A 369 16.29 -12.62 -7.43
C THR A 369 16.10 -13.85 -6.54
N LEU A 370 14.98 -14.57 -6.68
CA LEU A 370 14.68 -15.79 -5.91
C LEU A 370 14.90 -17.07 -6.72
N SER A 371 15.38 -16.96 -7.96
CA SER A 371 15.64 -18.12 -8.82
C SER A 371 16.72 -19.06 -8.27
N GLY A 372 16.56 -20.35 -8.58
CA GLY A 372 17.48 -21.42 -8.21
C GLY A 372 17.42 -21.86 -6.74
N LEU A 373 16.43 -21.39 -5.97
CA LEU A 373 16.22 -21.83 -4.58
C LEU A 373 15.27 -23.03 -4.51
N SER A 374 15.46 -23.92 -3.54
CA SER A 374 14.55 -25.05 -3.29
C SER A 374 13.09 -24.60 -3.08
N THR A 375 12.90 -23.48 -2.39
CA THR A 375 11.59 -22.89 -2.07
C THR A 375 10.88 -22.23 -3.25
N SER A 376 11.59 -21.96 -4.36
CA SER A 376 11.02 -21.32 -5.56
C SER A 376 9.76 -22.03 -6.05
N LYS A 377 9.75 -23.37 -6.00
CA LYS A 377 8.62 -24.21 -6.43
C LYS A 377 7.36 -23.97 -5.59
N ALA A 378 7.50 -23.75 -4.28
CA ALA A 378 6.39 -23.50 -3.37
C ALA A 378 5.75 -22.10 -3.55
N LEU A 379 6.46 -21.20 -4.23
CA LEU A 379 6.02 -19.83 -4.49
C LEU A 379 5.58 -19.62 -5.94
N LYS A 380 5.41 -20.69 -6.73
CA LYS A 380 4.91 -20.60 -8.10
C LYS A 380 3.53 -19.94 -8.12
N GLY A 381 3.37 -18.92 -8.96
CA GLY A 381 2.14 -18.13 -9.06
C GLY A 381 1.99 -17.03 -7.98
N VAL A 382 2.95 -16.91 -7.06
CA VAL A 382 3.02 -15.80 -6.11
C VAL A 382 3.92 -14.71 -6.69
N ALA A 383 3.35 -13.53 -6.93
CA ALA A 383 4.10 -12.37 -7.38
C ALA A 383 5.02 -11.89 -6.25
N THR A 384 6.33 -11.85 -6.47
CA THR A 384 7.28 -11.48 -5.42
C THR A 384 8.25 -10.38 -5.87
N LYS A 385 8.54 -9.45 -4.97
CA LYS A 385 9.64 -8.50 -5.11
C LYS A 385 10.49 -8.50 -3.85
N THR A 386 11.80 -8.48 -4.06
CA THR A 386 12.80 -8.42 -3.00
C THR A 386 13.49 -7.07 -2.94
N GLY A 387 13.95 -6.70 -1.75
CA GLY A 387 14.80 -5.55 -1.50
C GLY A 387 15.90 -5.90 -0.50
N THR A 388 17.08 -5.28 -0.63
CA THR A 388 18.16 -5.42 0.36
C THR A 388 18.80 -4.06 0.55
N VAL A 389 18.86 -3.62 1.80
CA VAL A 389 19.62 -2.46 2.23
C VAL A 389 20.96 -2.96 2.73
N ARG A 390 22.05 -2.31 2.32
CA ARG A 390 23.42 -2.69 2.66
C ARG A 390 24.16 -1.53 3.28
N ASP A 391 25.10 -1.85 4.16
CA ASP A 391 26.05 -0.88 4.68
C ASP A 391 27.21 -0.63 3.69
N ALA A 392 28.15 0.23 4.09
CA ALA A 392 29.35 0.54 3.32
C ALA A 392 30.27 -0.68 3.11
N ALA A 393 30.21 -1.70 3.98
CA ALA A 393 30.94 -2.95 3.82
C ALA A 393 30.17 -3.97 2.94
N SER A 394 29.06 -3.56 2.30
CA SER A 394 28.16 -4.42 1.52
C SER A 394 27.47 -5.51 2.35
N ARG A 395 27.49 -5.42 3.68
CA ARG A 395 26.78 -6.34 4.57
C ARG A 395 25.29 -6.01 4.56
N PRO A 396 24.39 -7.00 4.51
CA PRO A 396 22.96 -6.75 4.56
C PRO A 396 22.57 -6.16 5.92
N GLN A 397 21.92 -5.00 5.91
CA GLN A 397 21.31 -4.40 7.11
C GLN A 397 19.85 -4.82 7.24
N LEU A 398 19.12 -4.83 6.12
CA LEU A 398 17.69 -5.13 6.05
C LEU A 398 17.35 -5.88 4.76
N GLY A 399 16.62 -6.98 4.89
CA GLY A 399 16.04 -7.70 3.77
C GLY A 399 14.52 -7.55 3.74
N TRP A 400 13.98 -7.36 2.54
CA TRP A 400 12.55 -7.23 2.28
C TRP A 400 12.06 -8.30 1.32
N ILE A 401 10.88 -8.86 1.60
CA ILE A 401 10.06 -9.60 0.64
C ILE A 401 8.66 -9.00 0.67
N ALA A 402 8.20 -8.49 -0.47
CA ALA A 402 6.78 -8.22 -0.72
C ALA A 402 6.25 -9.33 -1.63
N ALA A 403 5.16 -9.96 -1.23
CA ALA A 403 4.55 -11.09 -1.92
C ALA A 403 3.05 -10.83 -2.08
N VAL A 404 2.51 -11.11 -3.27
CA VAL A 404 1.10 -10.95 -3.60
C VAL A 404 0.62 -12.21 -4.30
N ASP A 405 -0.47 -12.77 -3.81
CA ASP A 405 -1.18 -13.86 -4.49
C ASP A 405 -2.61 -13.42 -4.86
N ALA A 406 -3.49 -14.39 -5.13
CA ALA A 406 -4.88 -14.12 -5.49
C ALA A 406 -5.64 -13.31 -4.41
N ASP A 407 -5.41 -13.61 -3.13
CA ASP A 407 -6.23 -13.15 -2.01
C ASP A 407 -5.45 -12.32 -0.97
N LEU A 408 -4.12 -12.42 -0.96
CA LEU A 408 -3.24 -11.92 0.10
C LEU A 408 -2.12 -11.03 -0.41
N VAL A 409 -1.74 -10.06 0.41
CA VAL A 409 -0.48 -9.33 0.30
C VAL A 409 0.31 -9.54 1.59
N ALA A 410 1.51 -10.10 1.49
CA ALA A 410 2.42 -10.35 2.60
C ALA A 410 3.70 -9.52 2.44
N VAL A 411 4.16 -8.92 3.54
CA VAL A 411 5.44 -8.21 3.60
C VAL A 411 6.24 -8.72 4.79
N ILE A 412 7.46 -9.16 4.53
CA ILE A 412 8.40 -9.70 5.52
C ILE A 412 9.67 -8.87 5.49
N VAL A 413 10.09 -8.40 6.66
CA VAL A 413 11.33 -7.64 6.87
C VAL A 413 12.20 -8.35 7.90
N ARG A 414 13.47 -8.57 7.55
CA ARG A 414 14.44 -9.21 8.45
C ARG A 414 15.73 -8.40 8.55
N PRO A 415 16.16 -8.02 9.76
CA PRO A 415 17.46 -7.38 9.96
C PRO A 415 18.61 -8.36 9.66
N GLY A 416 19.72 -7.82 9.16
CA GLY A 416 20.97 -8.59 8.96
C GLY A 416 20.91 -9.68 7.89
N LYS A 417 19.78 -9.85 7.18
CA LYS A 417 19.57 -10.97 6.24
C LYS A 417 19.24 -10.47 4.84
N MET A 418 19.71 -11.23 3.84
CA MET A 418 19.23 -11.09 2.47
C MET A 418 17.91 -11.87 2.28
N PRO A 419 17.00 -11.43 1.41
CA PRO A 419 15.72 -12.12 1.13
C PRO A 419 15.86 -13.62 0.85
N ARG A 420 16.88 -14.02 0.08
CA ARG A 420 17.15 -15.44 -0.24
C ARG A 420 17.42 -16.30 1.02
N HIS A 421 17.86 -15.71 2.14
CA HIS A 421 18.17 -16.43 3.38
C HIS A 421 16.95 -16.64 4.29
N PHE A 422 15.80 -16.05 3.98
CA PHE A 422 14.59 -16.19 4.79
C PHE A 422 13.32 -16.38 3.95
N VAL A 423 13.45 -16.61 2.64
CA VAL A 423 12.30 -16.83 1.74
C VAL A 423 11.48 -18.05 2.15
N ASP A 424 12.10 -19.04 2.80
CA ASP A 424 11.45 -20.26 3.31
C ASP A 424 10.38 -19.97 4.38
N GLU A 425 10.44 -18.80 5.02
CA GLU A 425 9.42 -18.35 5.97
C GLU A 425 8.09 -18.01 5.26
N LEU A 426 8.13 -17.60 3.99
CA LEU A 426 6.95 -17.11 3.26
C LEU A 426 5.91 -18.21 2.99
N PRO A 427 6.24 -19.40 2.44
CA PRO A 427 5.24 -20.47 2.28
C PRO A 427 4.60 -20.89 3.60
N ALA A 428 5.39 -20.97 4.69
CA ALA A 428 4.89 -21.30 6.02
C ALA A 428 3.92 -20.24 6.54
N LEU A 429 4.24 -18.96 6.36
CA LEU A 429 3.37 -17.83 6.70
C LEU A 429 2.06 -17.87 5.91
N LEU A 430 2.12 -18.02 4.58
CA LEU A 430 0.92 -18.09 3.73
C LEU A 430 0.04 -19.27 4.12
N THR A 431 0.64 -20.44 4.37
CA THR A 431 -0.08 -21.63 4.84
C THR A 431 -0.75 -21.39 6.19
N ARG A 432 -0.04 -20.75 7.13
CA ARG A 432 -0.59 -20.39 8.46
C ARG A 432 -1.79 -19.46 8.35
N VAL A 433 -1.70 -18.40 7.53
CA VAL A 433 -2.79 -17.44 7.34
C VAL A 433 -3.99 -18.09 6.66
N ARG A 434 -3.76 -18.96 5.66
CA ARG A 434 -4.81 -19.70 4.95
C ARG A 434 -5.56 -20.73 5.80
N ARG A 435 -5.14 -20.99 7.04
CA ARG A 435 -5.97 -21.73 8.02
C ARG A 435 -7.24 -20.96 8.41
N ARG A 436 -7.28 -19.63 8.17
CA ARG A 436 -8.50 -18.83 8.23
C ARG A 436 -9.31 -19.10 6.97
N ALA A 437 -10.57 -19.45 7.13
CA ALA A 437 -11.45 -19.71 6.01
C ALA A 437 -12.12 -18.42 5.48
N GLY A 438 -12.57 -18.46 4.23
CA GLY A 438 -13.31 -17.36 3.58
C GLY A 438 -12.47 -16.11 3.29
N LEU A 439 -11.16 -16.28 3.06
CA LEU A 439 -10.25 -15.19 2.66
C LEU A 439 -10.45 -14.71 1.24
N ASP A 440 -11.07 -15.55 0.42
CA ASP A 440 -11.25 -15.33 -1.00
C ASP A 440 -12.37 -14.32 -1.33
N ALA A 441 -12.39 -13.94 -2.60
CA ALA A 441 -13.41 -13.17 -3.32
C ALA A 441 -14.88 -13.46 -2.97
N ALA A 442 -15.63 -12.52 -2.36
CA ALA A 442 -17.08 -12.43 -2.53
C ALA A 442 -17.48 -11.13 -3.22
N ARG A 443 -18.44 -11.21 -4.15
CA ARG A 443 -18.94 -10.06 -4.93
C ARG A 443 -20.45 -9.90 -4.72
N VAL A 444 -20.86 -8.68 -4.38
CA VAL A 444 -22.26 -8.34 -4.13
C VAL A 444 -22.60 -7.00 -4.77
N GLN A 445 -23.72 -6.93 -5.47
CA GLN A 445 -24.35 -5.71 -5.95
C GLN A 445 -25.01 -5.02 -4.76
N VAL A 446 -24.58 -3.81 -4.41
CA VAL A 446 -25.02 -3.12 -3.18
C VAL A 446 -25.72 -1.82 -3.50
N LEU A 447 -26.61 -1.36 -2.61
CA LEU A 447 -27.25 -0.04 -2.75
C LEU A 447 -28.18 0.08 -3.98
N GLY A 448 -28.64 -1.04 -4.55
CA GLY A 448 -29.46 -1.05 -5.78
C GLY A 448 -30.86 -0.45 -5.64
N LEU A 449 -31.34 -0.28 -4.41
CA LEU A 449 -32.61 0.40 -4.12
C LEU A 449 -32.48 1.93 -4.09
N LEU A 450 -31.28 2.47 -4.26
CA LEU A 450 -31.00 3.90 -4.20
C LEU A 450 -30.60 4.44 -5.59
N PRO A 451 -30.93 5.70 -5.93
CA PRO A 451 -30.30 6.37 -7.06
C PRO A 451 -28.78 6.44 -6.87
N SER A 452 -27.99 6.15 -7.91
CA SER A 452 -26.51 6.16 -7.79
C SER A 452 -25.98 7.52 -7.33
N ALA A 453 -26.59 8.61 -7.80
CA ALA A 453 -26.21 9.98 -7.50
C ALA A 453 -26.44 10.39 -6.02
N SER A 454 -27.26 9.65 -5.27
CA SER A 454 -27.51 9.92 -3.85
C SER A 454 -26.58 9.18 -2.90
N VAL A 455 -25.66 8.36 -3.43
CA VAL A 455 -24.71 7.58 -2.64
C VAL A 455 -23.38 8.31 -2.58
N GLU A 456 -22.90 8.56 -1.37
CA GLU A 456 -21.61 9.18 -1.14
C GLU A 456 -20.71 8.26 -0.31
N ALA A 457 -19.41 8.28 -0.60
CA ALA A 457 -18.40 7.53 0.10
C ALA A 457 -17.24 8.43 0.53
N ARG A 458 -16.64 8.11 1.67
CA ARG A 458 -15.43 8.74 2.21
C ARG A 458 -14.46 7.66 2.66
N CYS A 459 -13.17 7.86 2.45
CA CYS A 459 -12.13 7.00 3.00
C CYS A 459 -11.44 7.74 4.15
N SER A 460 -11.47 7.18 5.36
CA SER A 460 -10.73 7.75 6.51
C SER A 460 -9.22 7.50 6.43
N GLY A 461 -8.81 6.49 5.67
CA GLY A 461 -7.42 6.24 5.28
C GLY A 461 -7.08 6.97 3.99
N ALA A 462 -6.38 6.29 3.07
CA ALA A 462 -6.02 6.85 1.77
C ALA A 462 -6.92 6.30 0.66
N GLY A 463 -7.84 7.13 0.15
CA GLY A 463 -8.79 6.75 -0.89
C GLY A 463 -8.26 6.99 -2.30
N PHE A 464 -8.50 6.05 -3.21
CA PHE A 464 -8.10 6.17 -4.61
C PHE A 464 -9.20 5.66 -5.54
N SER A 465 -9.46 6.39 -6.62
CA SER A 465 -10.17 5.90 -7.81
C SER A 465 -9.16 5.53 -8.89
N LEU A 466 -9.41 4.46 -9.63
CA LEU A 466 -8.55 4.04 -10.73
C LEU A 466 -9.12 4.55 -12.06
N ASP A 467 -8.25 5.15 -12.87
CA ASP A 467 -8.52 5.65 -14.22
C ASP A 467 -7.59 4.89 -15.18
N ASP A 468 -8.11 3.88 -15.89
CA ASP A 468 -7.34 3.00 -16.77
C ASP A 468 -6.06 2.42 -16.11
N GLY A 469 -6.19 1.98 -14.86
CA GLY A 469 -5.07 1.42 -14.08
C GLY A 469 -4.11 2.45 -13.48
N ALA A 470 -4.37 3.76 -13.64
CA ALA A 470 -3.65 4.82 -12.95
C ALA A 470 -4.41 5.30 -11.70
N PRO A 471 -3.76 5.38 -10.52
CA PRO A 471 -4.41 5.84 -9.32
C PRO A 471 -4.62 7.37 -9.32
N ARG A 472 -5.80 7.80 -8.88
CA ARG A 472 -6.17 9.19 -8.59
C ARG A 472 -6.65 9.28 -7.15
N ALA A 473 -6.09 10.22 -6.39
CA ALA A 473 -6.51 10.42 -5.01
C ALA A 473 -8.00 10.80 -4.96
N ALA A 474 -8.76 10.10 -4.14
CA ALA A 474 -10.13 10.49 -3.83
C ALA A 474 -10.12 11.70 -2.89
N PRO A 475 -11.12 12.59 -2.95
CA PRO A 475 -11.24 13.67 -1.99
C PRO A 475 -11.32 13.13 -0.54
N PRO A 476 -10.78 13.86 0.46
CA PRO A 476 -10.77 13.42 1.85
C PRO A 476 -12.18 13.42 2.49
N ASP A 477 -13.11 14.19 1.94
CA ASP A 477 -14.50 14.27 2.37
C ASP A 477 -15.42 13.35 1.56
N PHE A 478 -16.69 13.29 1.97
CA PHE A 478 -17.71 12.53 1.25
C PHE A 478 -17.81 13.01 -0.20
N SER A 479 -17.69 12.05 -1.12
CA SER A 479 -17.78 12.26 -2.56
C SER A 479 -18.74 11.25 -3.15
N ARG A 480 -19.40 11.61 -4.25
CA ARG A 480 -20.31 10.69 -4.94
C ARG A 480 -19.60 9.40 -5.36
N LEU A 481 -20.19 8.26 -5.00
CA LEU A 481 -19.58 6.96 -5.28
C LEU A 481 -19.58 6.63 -6.78
N ASP A 482 -20.58 7.09 -7.53
CA ASP A 482 -20.61 6.92 -8.99
C ASP A 482 -19.46 7.65 -9.68
N ALA A 483 -19.15 8.89 -9.26
CA ALA A 483 -17.99 9.62 -9.74
C ALA A 483 -16.67 8.90 -9.42
N LEU A 484 -16.53 8.32 -8.21
CA LEU A 484 -15.32 7.58 -7.81
C LEU A 484 -15.11 6.27 -8.59
N THR A 485 -16.19 5.69 -9.15
CA THR A 485 -16.17 4.38 -9.83
C THR A 485 -16.36 4.46 -11.34
N ALA A 486 -16.54 5.67 -11.88
CA ALA A 486 -16.91 5.89 -13.28
C ALA A 486 -15.89 5.33 -14.28
N LYS A 487 -14.61 5.36 -13.94
CA LYS A 487 -13.50 4.95 -14.83
C LYS A 487 -12.79 3.67 -14.41
N GLY A 488 -13.20 3.09 -13.29
CA GLY A 488 -12.53 1.93 -12.71
C GLY A 488 -12.83 1.74 -11.24
N PRO A 489 -12.11 0.82 -10.57
CA PRO A 489 -12.34 0.53 -9.17
C PRO A 489 -12.02 1.69 -8.23
N ALA A 490 -12.77 1.79 -7.12
CA ALA A 490 -12.48 2.66 -5.99
C ALA A 490 -11.98 1.84 -4.78
N VAL A 491 -10.78 2.17 -4.30
CA VAL A 491 -10.06 1.45 -3.24
C VAL A 491 -9.75 2.39 -2.08
N CYS A 492 -10.07 1.98 -0.85
CA CYS A 492 -9.66 2.69 0.37
C CYS A 492 -8.54 1.88 1.05
N LEU A 493 -7.38 2.51 1.24
CA LEU A 493 -6.22 1.90 1.86
C LEU A 493 -6.18 2.21 3.35
N GLY A 494 -5.93 1.17 4.14
CA GLY A 494 -5.77 1.27 5.58
C GLY A 494 -7.05 1.49 6.40
N SER A 495 -8.22 1.64 5.76
CA SER A 495 -9.52 1.66 6.42
C SER A 495 -10.64 1.16 5.48
N PRO A 496 -11.85 0.88 6.00
CA PRO A 496 -13.04 0.74 5.18
C PRO A 496 -13.46 2.07 4.52
N TRP A 497 -14.24 1.98 3.44
CA TRP A 497 -15.04 3.10 2.97
C TRP A 497 -16.20 3.37 3.94
N ARG A 498 -16.44 4.63 4.28
CA ARG A 498 -17.64 5.06 4.98
C ARG A 498 -18.66 5.54 3.93
N VAL A 499 -19.81 4.88 3.82
CA VAL A 499 -20.83 5.13 2.79
C VAL A 499 -22.10 5.67 3.43
N ARG A 500 -22.63 6.78 2.92
CA ARG A 500 -23.91 7.37 3.36
C ARG A 500 -24.86 7.55 2.19
N PHE A 501 -26.15 7.57 2.51
CA PHE A 501 -27.25 7.68 1.55
C PHE A 501 -28.54 8.12 2.27
N PRO A 502 -29.56 8.63 1.55
CA PRO A 502 -30.85 9.01 2.13
C PRO A 502 -31.48 7.86 2.92
N GLU A 503 -32.06 8.15 4.09
CA GLU A 503 -32.68 7.15 4.99
C GLU A 503 -31.70 6.08 5.52
N GLY A 504 -30.39 6.27 5.31
CA GLY A 504 -29.33 5.49 5.92
C GLY A 504 -29.07 5.89 7.37
N PRO A 505 -28.24 5.12 8.10
CA PRO A 505 -27.87 5.46 9.47
C PRO A 505 -27.00 6.73 9.51
N ASP A 506 -27.15 7.48 10.60
CA ASP A 506 -26.40 8.71 10.84
C ASP A 506 -24.88 8.47 10.71
N GLY A 507 -24.25 9.29 9.88
CA GLY A 507 -22.82 9.21 9.61
C GLY A 507 -22.37 8.07 8.67
N GLY A 508 -23.26 7.19 8.19
CA GLY A 508 -22.98 6.16 7.18
C GLY A 508 -22.69 4.74 7.73
N ARG A 509 -22.33 3.82 6.83
CA ARG A 509 -21.95 2.41 7.12
C ARG A 509 -20.58 2.08 6.53
N ASP A 510 -19.90 1.11 7.10
CA ASP A 510 -18.56 0.72 6.66
C ASP A 510 -18.60 -0.32 5.55
N TYR A 511 -17.69 -0.19 4.58
CA TYR A 511 -17.49 -1.09 3.45
C TYR A 511 -15.97 -1.31 3.23
N ALA A 512 -15.43 -2.33 3.88
CA ALA A 512 -14.04 -2.78 3.77
C ALA A 512 -13.86 -3.63 2.52
N GLY A 513 -13.53 -2.98 1.41
CA GLY A 513 -13.44 -3.66 0.12
C GLY A 513 -13.17 -2.71 -1.03
N VAL A 514 -13.52 -3.17 -2.22
CA VAL A 514 -13.35 -2.43 -3.48
C VAL A 514 -14.71 -2.25 -4.14
N PHE A 515 -15.03 -1.03 -4.54
CA PHE A 515 -16.21 -0.73 -5.34
C PHE A 515 -15.87 -0.68 -6.82
N THR A 516 -16.73 -1.23 -7.66
CA THR A 516 -16.64 -1.13 -9.11
C THR A 516 -18.00 -0.79 -9.70
N TRP A 517 -18.02 -0.02 -10.78
CA TRP A 517 -19.23 0.21 -11.57
C TRP A 517 -19.51 -0.97 -12.52
N SER A 518 -20.74 -1.46 -12.53
CA SER A 518 -21.20 -2.50 -13.45
C SER A 518 -22.69 -2.30 -13.74
N THR A 519 -23.01 -1.71 -14.90
CA THR A 519 -24.39 -1.46 -15.31
C THR A 519 -25.17 -2.77 -15.43
N PRO A 520 -26.32 -2.94 -14.74
CA PRO A 520 -27.15 -4.11 -14.86
C PRO A 520 -27.80 -4.20 -16.26
N PRO A 521 -27.95 -5.40 -16.84
CA PRO A 521 -28.75 -5.56 -18.06
C PRO A 521 -30.22 -5.15 -17.82
N PRO A 522 -30.95 -4.74 -18.86
CA PRO A 522 -32.37 -4.41 -18.72
C PRO A 522 -33.17 -5.61 -18.20
N TYR A 523 -33.81 -5.46 -17.04
CA TYR A 523 -34.70 -6.51 -16.52
C TYR A 523 -36.06 -6.43 -17.23
N ARG A 524 -36.48 -7.54 -17.86
CA ARG A 524 -37.85 -7.70 -18.36
C ARG A 524 -38.59 -8.69 -17.48
N PRO A 525 -39.67 -8.29 -16.79
CA PRO A 525 -40.47 -9.24 -16.01
C PRO A 525 -41.10 -10.29 -16.93
N PRO A 526 -41.31 -11.53 -16.44
CA PRO A 526 -42.06 -12.55 -17.18
C PRO A 526 -43.47 -12.05 -17.55
N PRO A 527 -43.99 -12.41 -18.75
CA PRO A 527 -45.33 -12.02 -19.16
C PRO A 527 -46.39 -12.44 -18.12
N GLY A 528 -47.31 -11.54 -17.79
CA GLY A 528 -48.44 -11.84 -16.90
C GLY A 528 -48.14 -11.82 -15.40
N VAL A 529 -46.93 -11.49 -14.96
CA VAL A 529 -46.60 -11.32 -13.53
C VAL A 529 -46.68 -9.84 -13.14
N PRO A 530 -47.66 -9.43 -12.29
CA PRO A 530 -47.70 -8.06 -11.77
C PRO A 530 -46.41 -7.76 -11.00
N THR A 531 -45.57 -6.90 -11.55
CA THR A 531 -44.26 -6.57 -10.96
C THR A 531 -44.28 -5.11 -10.54
N THR A 532 -44.25 -4.84 -9.24
CA THR A 532 -44.24 -3.47 -8.73
C THR A 532 -42.95 -2.75 -9.14
N PRO A 533 -42.93 -1.40 -9.22
CA PRO A 533 -41.69 -0.64 -9.49
C PRO A 533 -40.55 -0.98 -8.53
N SER A 534 -40.87 -1.23 -7.26
CA SER A 534 -39.90 -1.67 -6.26
C SER A 534 -39.35 -3.06 -6.56
N ALA A 535 -40.19 -4.01 -7.00
CA ALA A 535 -39.75 -5.34 -7.38
C ALA A 535 -38.92 -5.32 -8.68
N LEU A 536 -39.27 -4.45 -9.64
CA LEU A 536 -38.46 -4.20 -10.84
C LEU A 536 -37.08 -3.64 -10.46
N LYS A 537 -37.04 -2.67 -9.55
CA LYS A 537 -35.78 -2.09 -9.06
C LYS A 537 -34.92 -3.12 -8.32
N ALA A 538 -35.51 -3.92 -7.43
CA ALA A 538 -34.81 -4.98 -6.72
C ALA A 538 -34.24 -6.05 -7.66
N ARG A 539 -34.97 -6.40 -8.73
CA ARG A 539 -34.56 -7.43 -9.71
C ARG A 539 -33.59 -6.91 -10.78
N ARG A 540 -33.59 -5.61 -11.09
CA ARG A 540 -32.53 -4.96 -11.89
C ARG A 540 -31.17 -5.15 -11.22
N GLY A 541 -31.13 -5.03 -9.90
CA GLY A 541 -29.91 -5.01 -9.12
C GLY A 541 -29.28 -3.62 -9.08
N SER A 542 -28.00 -3.54 -8.71
CA SER A 542 -27.28 -2.27 -8.54
C SER A 542 -26.25 -2.04 -9.64
N ASP A 543 -25.98 -0.76 -9.89
CA ASP A 543 -24.84 -0.30 -10.68
C ASP A 543 -23.51 -0.44 -9.90
N PHE A 544 -23.57 -0.53 -8.57
CA PHE A 544 -22.39 -0.73 -7.72
C PHE A 544 -22.18 -2.21 -7.38
N VAL A 545 -21.02 -2.74 -7.72
CA VAL A 545 -20.54 -4.05 -7.24
C VAL A 545 -19.47 -3.80 -6.18
N PHE A 546 -19.68 -4.37 -5.01
CA PHE A 546 -18.74 -4.36 -3.90
C PHE A 546 -18.06 -5.73 -3.78
N ARG A 547 -16.72 -5.72 -3.71
CA ARG A 547 -15.90 -6.90 -3.51
C ARG A 547 -15.24 -6.86 -2.14
N THR A 548 -15.43 -7.91 -1.36
CA THR A 548 -14.86 -8.11 -0.02
C THR A 548 -14.46 -9.58 0.17
N THR A 549 -13.92 -9.96 1.33
CA THR A 549 -13.71 -11.37 1.68
C THR A 549 -15.03 -12.08 1.91
N ARG A 550 -15.11 -13.37 1.58
CA ARG A 550 -16.30 -14.19 1.78
C ARG A 550 -16.75 -14.24 3.24
N VAL A 551 -15.81 -14.29 4.19
CA VAL A 551 -16.15 -14.23 5.62
C VAL A 551 -16.84 -12.92 6.00
N GLN A 552 -16.40 -11.79 5.42
CA GLN A 552 -16.98 -10.49 5.68
C GLN A 552 -18.36 -10.35 5.04
N TYR A 553 -18.54 -10.90 3.83
CA TYR A 553 -19.84 -11.02 3.17
C TYR A 553 -20.82 -11.82 4.04
N THR A 554 -20.44 -13.04 4.43
CA THR A 554 -21.25 -13.93 5.27
C THR A 554 -21.65 -13.25 6.58
N ALA A 555 -20.70 -12.61 7.27
CA ALA A 555 -21.00 -11.88 8.51
C ALA A 555 -22.00 -10.75 8.28
N GLY A 556 -21.85 -10.00 7.17
CA GLY A 556 -22.75 -8.91 6.80
C GLY A 556 -24.16 -9.38 6.43
N VAL A 557 -24.31 -10.56 5.82
CA VAL A 557 -25.62 -11.19 5.55
C VAL A 557 -26.27 -11.64 6.86
N VAL A 558 -25.56 -12.42 7.67
CA VAL A 558 -26.09 -12.91 8.95
C VAL A 558 -26.49 -11.75 9.87
N ALA A 559 -25.73 -10.65 9.89
CA ALA A 559 -26.07 -9.46 10.67
C ALA A 559 -27.19 -8.58 10.08
N ALA A 560 -27.48 -8.71 8.78
CA ALA A 560 -28.64 -8.10 8.14
C ALA A 560 -29.92 -8.86 8.49
N GLU A 561 -29.85 -10.19 8.47
CA GLU A 561 -30.97 -11.07 8.81
C GLU A 561 -31.28 -11.04 10.31
N ASP A 562 -30.27 -11.30 11.15
CA ASP A 562 -30.43 -11.22 12.60
C ASP A 562 -29.10 -11.00 13.35
N VAL A 563 -28.94 -9.80 13.92
CA VAL A 563 -27.76 -9.41 14.69
C VAL A 563 -27.63 -10.17 16.03
N THR A 564 -28.73 -10.67 16.57
CA THR A 564 -28.80 -11.37 17.87
C THR A 564 -28.53 -12.87 17.77
N LEU A 565 -28.58 -13.44 16.56
CA LEU A 565 -28.31 -14.85 16.28
C LEU A 565 -26.92 -15.27 16.78
N LYS A 566 -26.84 -16.41 17.48
CA LYS A 566 -25.64 -16.99 18.10
C LYS A 566 -25.59 -18.51 17.91
N GLY A 567 -24.44 -19.13 18.19
CA GLY A 567 -24.31 -20.58 18.30
C GLY A 567 -24.53 -21.34 16.97
N GLU A 568 -25.08 -22.54 17.05
CA GLU A 568 -25.27 -23.43 15.89
C GLU A 568 -26.23 -22.86 14.84
N ALA A 569 -27.27 -22.14 15.25
CA ALA A 569 -28.18 -21.46 14.33
C ALA A 569 -27.45 -20.37 13.52
N ARG A 570 -26.52 -19.64 14.14
CA ARG A 570 -25.65 -18.68 13.44
C ARG A 570 -24.75 -19.36 12.43
N VAL A 571 -24.17 -20.51 12.81
CA VAL A 571 -23.33 -21.31 11.90
C VAL A 571 -24.14 -21.85 10.73
N ALA A 572 -25.34 -22.36 10.96
CA ALA A 572 -26.22 -22.84 9.89
C ALA A 572 -26.52 -21.73 8.86
N LEU A 573 -26.95 -20.55 9.33
CA LEU A 573 -27.22 -19.43 8.43
C LEU A 573 -25.96 -18.92 7.73
N ALA A 574 -24.82 -18.85 8.43
CA ALA A 574 -23.54 -18.47 7.83
C ALA A 574 -23.10 -19.44 6.72
N ARG A 575 -23.31 -20.75 6.90
CA ARG A 575 -23.05 -21.76 5.86
C ARG A 575 -23.96 -21.59 4.66
N VAL A 576 -25.25 -21.33 4.87
CA VAL A 576 -26.21 -21.03 3.79
C VAL A 576 -25.81 -19.77 3.03
N ALA A 577 -25.40 -18.70 3.72
CA ALA A 577 -24.94 -17.46 3.10
C ALA A 577 -23.69 -17.68 2.23
N ALA A 578 -22.68 -18.38 2.76
CA ALA A 578 -21.47 -18.70 2.02
C ALA A 578 -21.73 -19.64 0.82
N HIS A 579 -22.66 -20.59 0.98
CA HIS A 579 -23.08 -21.51 -0.06
C HIS A 579 -23.76 -20.77 -1.22
N ASN A 580 -24.73 -19.93 -0.90
CA ASN A 580 -25.49 -19.16 -1.89
C ASN A 580 -24.60 -18.20 -2.69
N GLU A 581 -23.57 -17.62 -2.08
CA GLU A 581 -22.56 -16.81 -2.77
C GLU A 581 -21.85 -17.58 -3.89
N ARG A 582 -21.47 -18.84 -3.65
CA ARG A 582 -20.87 -19.71 -4.67
C ARG A 582 -21.83 -20.13 -5.77
N HIS A 583 -23.12 -20.14 -5.48
CA HIS A 583 -24.18 -20.56 -6.40
C HIS A 583 -24.93 -19.36 -6.98
N ALA A 584 -24.32 -18.17 -6.97
CA ALA A 584 -24.92 -16.95 -7.48
C ALA A 584 -25.41 -17.07 -8.93
N ASP A 585 -24.69 -17.84 -9.76
CA ASP A 585 -25.05 -18.06 -11.17
C ASP A 585 -26.42 -18.72 -11.36
N THR A 586 -26.92 -19.47 -10.36
CA THR A 586 -28.26 -20.06 -10.39
C THR A 586 -29.37 -19.00 -10.27
N ARG A 587 -29.07 -17.85 -9.69
CA ARG A 587 -29.98 -16.69 -9.55
C ARG A 587 -29.72 -15.62 -10.59
N HIS A 588 -28.45 -15.38 -10.89
CA HIS A 588 -27.99 -14.36 -11.81
C HIS A 588 -26.87 -14.92 -12.68
N SER A 589 -27.19 -15.37 -13.89
CA SER A 589 -26.20 -15.85 -14.85
C SER A 589 -25.10 -14.80 -15.07
N GLY A 590 -23.88 -15.08 -14.61
CA GLY A 590 -22.70 -14.23 -14.79
C GLY A 590 -22.68 -12.95 -13.97
N ARG A 591 -23.51 -12.80 -12.91
CA ARG A 591 -23.50 -11.59 -12.06
C ARG A 591 -23.39 -11.91 -10.57
N ALA A 592 -22.84 -10.93 -9.85
CA ALA A 592 -22.78 -10.93 -8.39
C ALA A 592 -24.17 -10.98 -7.74
N LEU A 593 -24.26 -11.48 -6.50
CA LEU A 593 -25.51 -11.48 -5.73
C LEU A 593 -26.03 -10.08 -5.45
N CYS A 594 -27.33 -9.92 -5.31
CA CYS A 594 -27.96 -8.65 -5.01
C CYS A 594 -28.19 -8.45 -3.50
N ASP A 595 -27.81 -7.30 -2.95
CA ASP A 595 -28.14 -6.83 -1.61
C ASP A 595 -29.61 -6.39 -1.55
N THR A 596 -30.50 -7.36 -1.72
CA THR A 596 -31.95 -7.19 -1.59
C THR A 596 -32.54 -8.52 -1.15
N THR A 597 -33.82 -8.50 -0.76
CA THR A 597 -34.59 -9.71 -0.44
C THR A 597 -34.77 -10.66 -1.63
N HIS A 598 -34.37 -10.27 -2.85
CA HIS A 598 -34.34 -11.18 -3.99
C HIS A 598 -33.21 -12.23 -3.87
N CYS A 599 -32.06 -11.83 -3.32
CA CYS A 599 -30.93 -12.71 -3.07
C CYS A 599 -30.70 -12.83 -1.55
N GLN A 600 -29.94 -11.91 -0.96
CA GLN A 600 -29.64 -11.86 0.47
C GLN A 600 -29.43 -10.40 0.87
N ALA A 601 -30.04 -9.96 1.98
CA ALA A 601 -29.74 -8.63 2.51
C ALA A 601 -28.30 -8.60 3.04
N PHE A 602 -27.57 -7.52 2.80
CA PHE A 602 -26.16 -7.37 3.14
C PHE A 602 -25.92 -6.02 3.83
N ARG A 603 -25.43 -6.05 5.08
CA ARG A 603 -25.29 -4.83 5.90
C ARG A 603 -23.99 -4.05 5.68
N GLY A 604 -23.16 -4.46 4.72
CA GLY A 604 -21.79 -3.96 4.59
C GLY A 604 -20.82 -4.67 5.55
N THR A 605 -19.76 -3.98 5.93
CA THR A 605 -18.75 -4.50 6.86
C THR A 605 -19.26 -4.44 8.29
N VAL A 606 -19.19 -5.60 8.95
CA VAL A 606 -19.56 -5.80 10.35
C VAL A 606 -18.45 -6.58 11.06
N ARG A 607 -18.43 -6.54 12.39
CA ARG A 607 -17.51 -7.35 13.17
C ARG A 607 -17.77 -8.85 12.93
N ILE A 608 -16.77 -9.55 12.42
CA ILE A 608 -16.77 -11.01 12.26
C ILE A 608 -16.82 -11.66 13.66
N ARG A 609 -17.67 -12.67 13.84
CA ARG A 609 -17.73 -13.49 15.04
C ARG A 609 -17.05 -14.86 14.79
N PRO A 610 -16.67 -15.59 15.85
CA PRO A 610 -16.07 -16.92 15.72
C PRO A 610 -16.94 -17.90 14.91
N GLU A 611 -18.27 -17.77 14.98
CA GLU A 611 -19.21 -18.63 14.27
C GLU A 611 -19.09 -18.53 12.75
N GLU A 612 -18.89 -17.34 12.15
CA GLU A 612 -18.69 -17.25 10.69
C GLU A 612 -17.39 -17.92 10.26
N THR A 613 -16.32 -17.72 11.03
CA THR A 613 -15.03 -18.36 10.74
C THR A 613 -15.17 -19.89 10.82
N ARG A 614 -15.84 -20.40 11.87
CA ARG A 614 -16.14 -21.82 12.03
C ARG A 614 -17.01 -22.36 10.88
N ALA A 615 -18.05 -21.63 10.50
CA ALA A 615 -18.95 -21.99 9.41
C ALA A 615 -18.20 -22.21 8.08
N LEU A 616 -17.25 -21.35 7.77
CA LEU A 616 -16.46 -21.42 6.55
C LEU A 616 -15.32 -22.45 6.61
N GLN A 617 -14.93 -22.90 7.80
CA GLN A 617 -13.96 -23.99 8.00
C GLN A 617 -14.59 -25.39 7.85
N LEU A 618 -15.92 -25.49 8.01
CA LEU A 618 -16.65 -26.73 7.80
C LEU A 618 -16.71 -27.10 6.31
N PRO A 619 -16.90 -28.39 5.96
CA PRO A 619 -17.05 -28.81 4.59
C PRO A 619 -18.19 -28.06 3.86
N PRO A 620 -18.04 -27.80 2.54
CA PRO A 620 -19.10 -27.24 1.71
C PRO A 620 -20.40 -28.04 1.86
N LEU A 621 -21.54 -27.35 1.74
CA LEU A 621 -22.83 -28.00 1.80
C LEU A 621 -23.02 -28.93 0.60
N LYS A 622 -23.73 -30.06 0.82
CA LYS A 622 -23.91 -31.13 -0.17
C LYS A 622 -24.90 -30.80 -1.30
N TRP A 623 -25.74 -29.79 -1.11
CA TRP A 623 -26.74 -29.37 -2.10
C TRP A 623 -26.07 -28.59 -3.23
N ASP A 624 -26.53 -28.75 -4.46
CA ASP A 624 -26.00 -28.11 -5.67
C ASP A 624 -26.83 -26.89 -6.14
N ALA A 625 -27.88 -26.56 -5.40
CA ALA A 625 -28.82 -25.50 -5.71
C ALA A 625 -28.75 -24.35 -4.70
N TRP A 626 -29.42 -23.25 -5.06
CA TRP A 626 -29.70 -22.16 -4.14
C TRP A 626 -30.50 -22.63 -2.92
N LEU A 627 -30.07 -22.25 -1.73
CA LEU A 627 -30.73 -22.60 -0.48
C LEU A 627 -31.55 -21.42 0.04
N THR A 628 -32.86 -21.60 0.14
CA THR A 628 -33.78 -20.59 0.66
C THR A 628 -33.75 -20.56 2.18
N PHE A 629 -33.95 -19.40 2.78
CA PHE A 629 -34.08 -19.24 4.22
C PHE A 629 -35.00 -18.06 4.51
N SER A 630 -35.67 -18.08 5.65
CA SER A 630 -36.59 -17.03 6.04
C SER A 630 -36.51 -16.77 7.54
N GLN A 631 -36.94 -15.57 7.96
CA GLN A 631 -37.00 -15.24 9.38
C GLN A 631 -37.84 -16.28 10.15
N GLY A 632 -39.01 -16.63 9.62
CA GLY A 632 -39.86 -17.70 10.14
C GLY A 632 -40.50 -17.37 11.48
N GLY A 633 -40.67 -18.39 12.32
CA GLY A 633 -41.16 -18.29 13.70
C GLY A 633 -42.65 -18.60 13.90
N ALA A 634 -43.06 -18.64 15.18
CA ALA A 634 -44.39 -19.10 15.60
C ALA A 634 -45.35 -17.97 16.03
N THR A 635 -44.94 -16.70 15.89
CA THR A 635 -45.77 -15.56 16.31
C THR A 635 -47.01 -15.48 15.40
N PRO A 636 -48.24 -15.59 15.94
CA PRO A 636 -49.46 -15.52 15.14
C PRO A 636 -49.69 -14.10 14.62
N TRP A 637 -50.29 -13.99 13.44
CA TRP A 637 -50.73 -12.72 12.86
C TRP A 637 -52.10 -12.87 12.19
N ARG A 638 -52.83 -11.76 12.12
CA ARG A 638 -54.15 -11.66 11.50
C ARG A 638 -54.27 -10.34 10.76
N GLU A 639 -54.59 -10.39 9.47
CA GLU A 639 -54.68 -9.21 8.61
C GLU A 639 -55.88 -9.28 7.66
N ALA A 640 -56.55 -8.16 7.42
CA ALA A 640 -57.64 -8.05 6.46
C ALA A 640 -57.19 -7.34 5.18
N ARG A 641 -57.70 -7.79 4.03
CA ARG A 641 -57.60 -7.12 2.73
C ARG A 641 -58.98 -6.97 2.11
N SER A 642 -59.16 -6.00 1.23
CA SER A 642 -60.42 -5.89 0.49
C SER A 642 -60.55 -7.07 -0.49
N ARG A 643 -61.77 -7.57 -0.68
CA ARG A 643 -62.04 -8.65 -1.63
C ARG A 643 -61.63 -8.25 -3.05
N SER A 644 -61.82 -6.99 -3.41
CA SER A 644 -61.36 -6.44 -4.69
C SER A 644 -59.85 -6.53 -4.88
N GLU A 645 -59.03 -6.30 -3.84
CA GLU A 645 -57.58 -6.46 -3.93
C GLU A 645 -57.16 -7.93 -4.10
N VAL A 646 -57.85 -8.84 -3.39
CA VAL A 646 -57.57 -10.28 -3.52
C VAL A 646 -57.96 -10.80 -4.90
N GLU A 647 -59.14 -10.41 -5.40
CA GLU A 647 -59.63 -10.77 -6.73
C GLU A 647 -58.84 -10.11 -7.86
N ALA A 648 -58.20 -8.96 -7.62
CA ALA A 648 -57.27 -8.38 -8.60
C ALA A 648 -56.03 -9.28 -8.84
N LEU A 649 -55.61 -10.06 -7.83
CA LEU A 649 -54.50 -11.01 -7.96
C LEU A 649 -54.94 -12.39 -8.42
N LEU A 650 -56.07 -12.88 -7.88
CA LEU A 650 -56.53 -14.25 -8.08
C LEU A 650 -57.56 -14.40 -9.20
N GLY A 651 -58.16 -13.30 -9.67
CA GLY A 651 -59.31 -13.27 -10.57
C GLY A 651 -60.63 -13.04 -9.83
N ARG A 652 -61.61 -12.49 -10.55
CA ARG A 652 -62.96 -12.17 -10.04
C ARG A 652 -63.74 -13.42 -9.61
N ASN A 653 -64.81 -13.22 -8.83
CA ASN A 653 -65.73 -14.26 -8.36
C ASN A 653 -65.04 -15.36 -7.53
N LEU A 654 -64.13 -14.95 -6.65
CA LEU A 654 -63.40 -15.87 -5.79
C LEU A 654 -64.33 -16.42 -4.70
N VAL A 655 -64.44 -17.74 -4.58
CA VAL A 655 -65.37 -18.40 -3.63
C VAL A 655 -64.66 -19.18 -2.53
N SER A 656 -63.44 -19.67 -2.76
CA SER A 656 -62.68 -20.35 -1.71
C SER A 656 -61.17 -20.12 -1.82
N LEU A 657 -60.51 -20.20 -0.66
CA LEU A 657 -59.06 -20.14 -0.51
C LEU A 657 -58.61 -21.21 0.48
N ARG A 658 -57.62 -22.03 0.09
CA ARG A 658 -56.96 -23.00 0.96
C ARG A 658 -55.45 -22.92 0.78
N PHE A 659 -54.71 -23.14 1.85
CA PHE A 659 -53.25 -23.07 1.88
C PHE A 659 -52.68 -24.42 2.25
N GLU A 660 -51.84 -24.97 1.38
CA GLU A 660 -51.25 -26.30 1.59
C GLU A 660 -49.92 -26.39 0.84
N SER A 661 -48.91 -26.95 1.50
CA SER A 661 -47.59 -27.23 0.90
C SER A 661 -46.99 -26.05 0.13
N GLY A 662 -47.04 -24.84 0.71
CA GLY A 662 -46.48 -23.63 0.09
C GLY A 662 -47.29 -23.07 -1.09
N ARG A 663 -48.51 -23.58 -1.33
CA ARG A 663 -49.39 -23.12 -2.41
C ARG A 663 -50.72 -22.61 -1.85
N VAL A 664 -51.29 -21.64 -2.55
CA VAL A 664 -52.72 -21.30 -2.40
C VAL A 664 -53.49 -22.02 -3.49
N ARG A 665 -54.51 -22.76 -3.09
CA ARG A 665 -55.53 -23.38 -3.95
C ARG A 665 -56.79 -22.56 -3.81
N TYR A 666 -57.41 -22.23 -4.93
CA TYR A 666 -58.58 -21.36 -4.95
C TYR A 666 -59.59 -21.78 -6.00
N LEU A 667 -60.85 -21.53 -5.69
CA LEU A 667 -61.99 -21.76 -6.59
C LEU A 667 -62.55 -20.42 -7.04
N ARG A 668 -62.90 -20.33 -8.33
CA ARG A 668 -63.62 -19.19 -8.89
C ARG A 668 -64.86 -19.64 -9.61
N THR A 669 -65.92 -18.85 -9.54
CA THR A 669 -67.10 -19.08 -10.37
C THR A 669 -66.89 -18.45 -11.74
N GLU A 670 -66.77 -19.30 -12.77
CA GLU A 670 -66.69 -18.91 -14.19
C GLU A 670 -67.93 -19.38 -14.96
N GLY A 671 -68.05 -18.96 -16.22
CA GLY A 671 -69.19 -19.28 -17.09
C GLY A 671 -70.17 -18.12 -17.27
N THR A 672 -71.26 -18.38 -18.00
CA THR A 672 -72.34 -17.41 -18.16
C THR A 672 -73.29 -17.49 -16.96
N PRO A 673 -74.08 -16.43 -16.67
CA PRO A 673 -75.06 -16.49 -15.58
C PRO A 673 -76.03 -17.69 -15.66
N ALA A 674 -76.24 -18.25 -16.85
CA ALA A 674 -77.10 -19.40 -17.08
C ALA A 674 -76.43 -20.77 -16.87
N ALA A 675 -75.09 -20.82 -16.79
CA ALA A 675 -74.33 -22.06 -16.61
C ALA A 675 -73.00 -21.79 -15.88
N PRO A 676 -73.03 -21.45 -14.57
CA PRO A 676 -71.82 -21.26 -13.79
C PRO A 676 -71.14 -22.61 -13.52
N TYR A 677 -69.80 -22.61 -13.54
CA TYR A 677 -68.97 -23.73 -13.07
C TYR A 677 -67.86 -23.21 -12.15
N GLU A 678 -67.35 -24.08 -11.29
CA GLU A 678 -66.22 -23.76 -10.42
C GLU A 678 -64.91 -24.16 -11.10
N ASP A 679 -64.05 -23.17 -11.33
CA ASP A 679 -62.71 -23.39 -11.88
C ASP A 679 -61.69 -23.45 -10.73
N ALA A 680 -61.00 -24.59 -10.62
CA ALA A 680 -60.00 -24.83 -9.58
C ALA A 680 -58.61 -24.49 -10.07
N ARG A 681 -57.94 -23.56 -9.36
CA ARG A 681 -56.59 -23.11 -9.70
C ARG A 681 -55.66 -23.15 -8.50
N SER A 682 -54.36 -23.11 -8.78
CA SER A 682 -53.34 -23.04 -7.75
C SER A 682 -52.16 -22.19 -8.16
N LEU A 683 -51.62 -21.43 -7.22
CA LEU A 683 -50.40 -20.65 -7.41
C LEU A 683 -49.48 -20.73 -6.18
N PRO A 684 -48.16 -20.48 -6.34
CA PRO A 684 -47.24 -20.41 -5.22
C PRO A 684 -47.70 -19.37 -4.21
N CYS A 685 -47.81 -19.75 -2.93
CA CYS A 685 -48.37 -18.89 -1.89
C CYS A 685 -47.61 -17.57 -1.76
N ASP A 686 -46.31 -17.58 -2.04
CA ASP A 686 -45.47 -16.37 -2.04
C ASP A 686 -45.99 -15.29 -3.00
N THR A 687 -46.61 -15.68 -4.11
CA THR A 687 -47.23 -14.73 -5.06
C THR A 687 -48.38 -13.97 -4.41
N LEU A 688 -49.25 -14.68 -3.66
CA LEU A 688 -50.34 -14.06 -2.90
C LEU A 688 -49.78 -13.21 -1.75
N ARG A 689 -48.85 -13.76 -0.97
CA ARG A 689 -48.21 -13.08 0.16
C ARG A 689 -47.57 -11.77 -0.29
N ALA A 690 -46.77 -11.80 -1.35
CA ALA A 690 -46.08 -10.64 -1.89
C ALA A 690 -47.06 -9.61 -2.47
N GLY A 691 -48.07 -10.06 -3.23
CA GLY A 691 -49.07 -9.18 -3.82
C GLY A 691 -49.93 -8.45 -2.77
N LEU A 692 -50.28 -9.15 -1.68
CA LEU A 692 -51.08 -8.61 -0.58
C LEU A 692 -50.25 -8.03 0.58
N LYS A 693 -48.91 -8.06 0.49
CA LYS A 693 -47.99 -7.65 1.56
C LYS A 693 -48.29 -8.32 2.92
N LEU A 694 -48.55 -9.63 2.91
CA LEU A 694 -48.81 -10.39 4.13
C LEU A 694 -47.49 -10.79 4.84
N PRO A 695 -47.48 -10.97 6.18
CA PRO A 695 -46.26 -11.29 6.92
C PRO A 695 -45.61 -12.61 6.50
N SER A 696 -46.41 -13.65 6.28
CA SER A 696 -45.99 -14.96 5.78
C SER A 696 -47.07 -15.60 4.91
N CYS A 697 -46.84 -16.81 4.38
CA CYS A 697 -47.90 -17.57 3.74
C CYS A 697 -49.04 -17.82 4.76
N PRO A 698 -50.29 -17.43 4.47
CA PRO A 698 -51.40 -17.67 5.38
C PRO A 698 -51.60 -19.17 5.61
N GLN A 699 -52.08 -19.52 6.78
CA GLN A 699 -52.57 -20.86 7.08
C GLN A 699 -54.07 -20.97 6.82
N ARG A 700 -54.80 -19.85 7.00
CA ARG A 700 -56.25 -19.78 6.82
C ARG A 700 -56.66 -18.47 6.18
N ALA A 701 -57.76 -18.51 5.45
CA ALA A 701 -58.47 -17.32 5.03
C ALA A 701 -59.98 -17.51 5.21
N SER A 702 -60.69 -16.46 5.59
CA SER A 702 -62.15 -16.43 5.64
C SER A 702 -62.69 -15.19 4.95
N PHE A 703 -63.84 -15.35 4.30
CA PHE A 703 -64.55 -14.25 3.66
C PHE A 703 -65.44 -13.56 4.69
N ASP A 704 -65.28 -12.25 4.81
CA ASP A 704 -66.05 -11.37 5.70
C ASP A 704 -66.65 -10.23 4.87
N GLY A 705 -67.72 -10.54 4.15
CA GLY A 705 -68.40 -9.63 3.23
C GLY A 705 -67.45 -9.05 2.15
N PRO A 706 -67.17 -7.72 2.17
CA PRO A 706 -66.26 -7.07 1.23
C PRO A 706 -64.77 -7.26 1.57
N ARG A 707 -64.44 -8.02 2.62
CA ARG A 707 -63.06 -8.28 3.06
C ARG A 707 -62.74 -9.76 3.07
N VAL A 708 -61.45 -10.06 2.90
CA VAL A 708 -60.88 -11.38 3.15
C VAL A 708 -59.92 -11.24 4.31
N LEU A 709 -60.15 -12.04 5.33
CA LEU A 709 -59.33 -12.09 6.52
C LEU A 709 -58.32 -13.23 6.38
N PHE A 710 -57.05 -12.94 6.59
CA PHE A 710 -55.94 -13.90 6.54
C PHE A 710 -55.36 -14.09 7.92
N GLU A 711 -55.05 -15.35 8.25
CA GLU A 711 -54.41 -15.74 9.50
C GLU A 711 -53.21 -16.63 9.21
N GLY A 712 -52.12 -16.44 9.93
CA GLY A 712 -50.90 -17.23 9.78
C GLY A 712 -49.95 -17.06 10.96
N GLN A 713 -48.73 -17.57 10.80
CA GLN A 713 -47.68 -17.51 11.81
C GLN A 713 -46.34 -17.15 11.17
N GLY A 714 -45.49 -16.48 11.94
CA GLY A 714 -44.13 -16.15 11.55
C GLY A 714 -44.03 -15.09 10.46
N ARG A 715 -42.83 -14.99 9.86
CA ARG A 715 -42.51 -13.99 8.82
C ARG A 715 -41.70 -14.59 7.68
N GLY A 716 -41.90 -14.07 6.47
CA GLY A 716 -41.17 -14.49 5.26
C GLY A 716 -41.88 -15.58 4.46
N HIS A 717 -41.19 -16.15 3.49
CA HIS A 717 -41.78 -17.11 2.54
C HIS A 717 -41.93 -18.53 3.10
N GLY A 718 -41.29 -18.85 4.23
CA GLY A 718 -41.46 -20.12 4.94
C GLY A 718 -40.82 -21.34 4.26
N GLU A 719 -39.86 -21.13 3.37
CA GLU A 719 -39.12 -22.22 2.70
C GLU A 719 -37.69 -22.29 3.24
N GLY A 720 -37.16 -23.51 3.33
CA GLY A 720 -35.78 -23.79 3.73
C GLY A 720 -35.51 -23.52 5.21
N LEU A 721 -34.38 -22.89 5.53
CA LEU A 721 -33.99 -22.65 6.93
C LEU A 721 -34.86 -21.56 7.57
N ASP A 722 -35.65 -21.95 8.58
CA ASP A 722 -36.36 -21.04 9.48
C ASP A 722 -35.39 -20.57 10.59
N VAL A 723 -35.05 -19.28 10.59
CA VAL A 723 -34.04 -18.70 11.49
C VAL A 723 -34.54 -18.69 12.95
N GLU A 724 -35.81 -18.34 13.20
CA GLU A 724 -36.38 -18.36 14.56
C GLU A 724 -36.52 -19.79 15.10
N ALA A 725 -36.92 -20.75 14.28
CA ALA A 725 -36.99 -22.16 14.70
C ALA A 725 -35.60 -22.73 14.98
N ALA A 726 -34.59 -22.34 14.20
CA ALA A 726 -33.21 -22.72 14.44
C ALA A 726 -32.69 -22.14 15.77
N LYS A 727 -32.99 -20.87 16.07
CA LYS A 727 -32.67 -20.26 17.38
C LYS A 727 -33.33 -20.98 18.55
N ALA A 728 -34.59 -21.39 18.38
CA ALA A 728 -35.35 -22.11 19.40
C ALA A 728 -34.92 -23.58 19.59
N SER A 729 -33.91 -24.04 18.84
CA SER A 729 -33.42 -25.43 18.86
C SER A 729 -31.97 -25.54 19.38
N PRO A 730 -31.68 -25.15 20.63
CA PRO A 730 -30.31 -25.05 21.15
C PRO A 730 -29.55 -26.37 21.24
N GLY A 731 -30.24 -27.52 21.16
CA GLY A 731 -29.63 -28.85 21.18
C GLY A 731 -29.25 -29.42 19.81
N LEU A 732 -29.55 -28.71 18.71
CA LEU A 732 -29.25 -29.19 17.35
C LEU A 732 -27.94 -28.58 16.84
N SER A 733 -27.12 -29.42 16.21
CA SER A 733 -25.95 -28.97 15.46
C SER A 733 -26.38 -28.24 14.18
N SER A 734 -25.49 -27.40 13.63
CA SER A 734 -25.74 -26.75 12.35
C SER A 734 -26.04 -27.75 11.22
N ASP A 735 -25.39 -28.91 11.18
CA ASP A 735 -25.73 -29.96 10.21
C ASP A 735 -27.16 -30.48 10.40
N ALA A 736 -27.58 -30.78 11.63
CA ALA A 736 -28.94 -31.24 11.91
C ALA A 736 -30.00 -30.19 11.55
N LEU A 737 -29.72 -28.92 11.81
CA LEU A 737 -30.57 -27.79 11.41
C LEU A 737 -30.72 -27.71 9.89
N LEU A 738 -29.63 -27.88 9.14
CA LEU A 738 -29.63 -27.82 7.68
C LEU A 738 -30.29 -29.06 7.05
N GLU A 739 -30.06 -30.27 7.59
CA GLU A 739 -30.76 -31.48 7.15
C GLU A 739 -32.26 -31.40 7.42
N ARG A 740 -32.68 -30.82 8.54
CA ARG A 740 -34.10 -30.57 8.80
C ARG A 740 -34.72 -29.60 7.80
N ALA A 741 -33.96 -28.60 7.36
CA ALA A 741 -34.42 -27.59 6.41
C ALA A 741 -34.45 -28.08 4.96
N TYR A 742 -33.50 -28.93 4.54
CA TYR A 742 -33.27 -29.25 3.13
C TYR A 742 -33.12 -30.75 2.83
N GLY A 743 -33.22 -31.63 3.83
CA GLY A 743 -33.06 -33.08 3.69
C GLY A 743 -34.29 -33.78 3.11
N ALA A 744 -35.48 -33.20 3.28
CA ALA A 744 -36.67 -33.63 2.57
C ALA A 744 -36.59 -33.12 1.13
N ARG A 745 -36.42 -34.02 0.15
CA ARG A 745 -36.45 -33.68 -1.28
C ARG A 745 -37.66 -32.78 -1.58
N PRO A 746 -37.50 -31.70 -2.37
CA PRO A 746 -38.66 -31.09 -3.02
C PRO A 746 -39.36 -32.19 -3.84
N PRO A 747 -40.70 -32.26 -3.86
CA PRO A 747 -41.36 -33.02 -4.92
C PRO A 747 -40.83 -32.48 -6.25
N THR A 748 -40.25 -33.36 -7.06
CA THR A 748 -39.89 -33.07 -8.45
C THR A 748 -41.11 -32.48 -9.18
N PRO A 749 -40.89 -31.59 -10.17
CA PRO A 749 -41.96 -30.86 -10.87
C PRO A 749 -43.13 -31.73 -11.32
#